data_AF-A0A7S4QLA4-F1
#
_entry.id   AF-A0A7S4QLA4-F1
#
_cell.length_a   1.000
_cell.length_b   1.000
_cell.length_c   1.000
_cell.angle_alpha   90.00
_cell.angle_beta   90.00
_cell.angle_gamma   90.00
#
_symmetry.space_group_name_H-M   'P 1'
#
loop_
_entity.id
_entity.type
_entity.pdbx_description
1 polymer ?
#
loop_
_entity_poly.entity_id
_entity_poly.type
_entity_poly.pdbx_seq_one_letter_code
_entity_poly.pdbx_strand_id
1 'polypeptide(L)'
;MATAPPTALAGGNAGSASCSAHSGCSALGLTGDCCPSLSGKDLACCDEPAQENAAPQVQTLADLGAAAGDAVDTSVAAWHPDNSWWKTEPPQSDETSCLMEHRFGCDVIAHHLTCLGSRDGRAEATIDGLKIRGQPCVWCGGVPCTSGSLALCQPLDYAMNGQGVAFHTFYPKATYQVAICVNGHPLPAQTIFRHPPLPPLPTLPTLAPWWAPDRPTEAQLTCLVEEPTGCSAIKDMGTCLSSRDGRPQAEYKGLKIHGEPCVWCAGISCTSNSSSRCEPFDYVMHGEGSAFGLFLAKSSFAIANCDGNRTFASLPDDYDTSCLEAVSDGCGSARDAQSCLSMRDDRDKETVVGLKLKGQPCAWCGGFHCTSENSNLCEPYDFIANGLGRAFSHKDYHGYTYRVAGCKNGRPAAISVLPTESGGLASSYPDVTMGLYPKLGAPAALVPFWVAVKPSNKSMQCLQPAPGGCRSLTTMESCMTGRDASGVKSWKGLKIDGEPCVWCGGGHCTSNSSSLCDPFDFAMYGEGAAYKTFIAKGIYKVADCQKPHVQLPQYSYSCLHKTGPGGCSSIWDAQTCLRSKDGSRVERVGMLEVHGQPCVWCGGTACHSGKNALCEAFDFALNGESTAFMTFFASDTFRLAACKSGKPTPATLKGFDSFVPGWSALPRIPMFNHSWYKTPAPTGNELTCLMDHWYGCDKVGHEDTCLGSKDAQPQALFGPGIQIEGSPCAWCGGGPCISGSTALCQPFSLLMQGEGTNFTTFFAKNHYQVARCKNGKPLPPMPTKTSPQIVYVPVSGSLASPPQGPTLERPLVLPPVGGATADVAVPPAGDDIGSSPDLVPLSAEPPGLPPLAPLPGAAPVPAYPVADAAHPVATVAPVAMAAPVTPGAMAALATTAAPSQPLGASEDSDRGISALTLPPVATIAPLNLGTIIPGVVAGASEDSDSGSGA
;
A
#
# COMPACT_ATOMS: atom_id res chain seq x y z
N MET A 1 8.86 -89.48 -35.69
CA MET A 1 9.97 -88.63 -35.22
C MET A 1 9.39 -87.36 -34.64
N ALA A 2 9.97 -86.87 -33.53
CA ALA A 2 9.72 -85.62 -32.81
C ALA A 2 8.47 -84.77 -33.15
N THR A 3 7.51 -84.73 -32.21
CA THR A 3 6.48 -83.68 -32.10
C THR A 3 6.88 -82.66 -31.04
N ALA A 4 6.72 -81.36 -31.33
CA ALA A 4 7.19 -80.24 -30.51
C ALA A 4 6.33 -79.97 -29.25
N PRO A 5 6.88 -79.29 -28.21
CA PRO A 5 6.16 -78.97 -26.97
C PRO A 5 5.29 -77.69 -27.07
N PRO A 6 4.36 -77.46 -26.12
CA PRO A 6 3.30 -76.47 -26.25
C PRO A 6 3.64 -75.05 -25.75
N THR A 7 2.86 -74.10 -26.23
CA THR A 7 2.88 -72.66 -25.94
C THR A 7 2.54 -72.32 -24.49
N ALA A 8 3.32 -71.43 -23.87
CA ALA A 8 2.97 -70.78 -22.60
C ALA A 8 2.35 -69.39 -22.84
N LEU A 9 1.25 -69.10 -22.16
CA LEU A 9 0.62 -67.77 -22.16
C LEU A 9 1.25 -66.91 -21.07
N ALA A 10 1.80 -65.75 -21.44
CA ALA A 10 2.22 -64.71 -20.52
C ALA A 10 1.80 -63.34 -21.08
N GLY A 11 0.79 -62.73 -20.44
CA GLY A 11 0.30 -61.39 -20.75
C GLY A 11 -0.08 -60.71 -19.45
N GLY A 12 0.91 -60.11 -18.78
CA GLY A 12 0.76 -59.34 -17.54
C GLY A 12 1.42 -57.98 -17.73
N ASN A 13 0.65 -56.92 -17.50
CA ASN A 13 1.07 -55.55 -17.80
C ASN A 13 2.07 -55.08 -16.73
N ALA A 14 3.34 -54.90 -17.10
CA ALA A 14 4.36 -54.42 -16.17
C ALA A 14 4.16 -52.92 -15.90
N GLY A 15 3.59 -52.60 -14.73
CA GLY A 15 3.47 -51.22 -14.24
C GLY A 15 4.85 -50.57 -14.03
N SER A 16 4.89 -49.24 -14.02
CA SER A 16 6.12 -48.50 -13.71
C SER A 16 6.56 -48.78 -12.27
N ALA A 17 7.86 -49.02 -12.08
CA ALA A 17 8.43 -49.22 -10.75
C ALA A 17 8.46 -47.94 -9.90
N SER A 18 8.34 -46.77 -10.52
CA SER A 18 8.48 -45.48 -9.85
C SER A 18 7.39 -45.22 -8.82
N CYS A 19 7.78 -44.83 -7.60
CA CYS A 19 6.87 -44.41 -6.51
C CYS A 19 5.80 -43.41 -6.96
N SER A 20 6.12 -42.50 -7.88
CA SER A 20 5.18 -41.47 -8.36
C SER A 20 4.08 -42.02 -9.27
N ALA A 21 4.22 -43.25 -9.77
CA ALA A 21 3.18 -43.95 -10.53
C ALA A 21 2.13 -44.64 -9.64
N HIS A 22 2.37 -44.73 -8.33
CA HIS A 22 1.50 -45.41 -7.36
C HIS A 22 0.97 -44.39 -6.35
N SER A 23 -0.34 -44.17 -6.32
CA SER A 23 -0.97 -43.10 -5.54
C SER A 23 -0.71 -43.19 -4.03
N GLY A 24 -0.70 -44.41 -3.47
CA GLY A 24 -0.37 -44.63 -2.06
C GLY A 24 1.06 -44.20 -1.73
N CYS A 25 2.04 -44.58 -2.55
CA CYS A 25 3.44 -44.22 -2.33
C CYS A 25 3.71 -42.72 -2.55
N SER A 26 3.03 -42.11 -3.53
CA SER A 26 3.08 -40.66 -3.77
C SER A 26 2.49 -39.85 -2.61
N ALA A 27 1.39 -40.31 -2.01
CA ALA A 27 0.78 -39.67 -0.83
C ALA A 27 1.68 -39.69 0.41
N LEU A 28 2.59 -40.67 0.52
CA LEU A 28 3.62 -40.78 1.56
C LEU A 28 4.89 -39.98 1.25
N GLY A 29 4.95 -39.24 0.13
CA GLY A 29 6.11 -38.44 -0.27
C GLY A 29 7.34 -39.26 -0.69
N LEU A 30 7.16 -40.54 -1.01
CA LEU A 30 8.24 -41.43 -1.41
C LEU A 30 8.67 -41.16 -2.87
N THR A 31 9.97 -41.29 -3.15
CA THR A 31 10.57 -41.04 -4.47
C THR A 31 11.54 -42.17 -4.86
N GLY A 32 11.81 -42.32 -6.16
CA GLY A 32 12.61 -43.43 -6.71
C GLY A 32 11.78 -44.63 -7.18
N ASP A 33 12.42 -45.77 -7.38
CA ASP A 33 11.77 -47.03 -7.75
C ASP A 33 11.43 -47.86 -6.50
N CYS A 34 10.15 -48.23 -6.40
CA CYS A 34 9.50 -48.68 -5.17
C CYS A 34 8.60 -49.91 -5.36
N CYS A 35 8.09 -50.12 -6.57
CA CYS A 35 7.01 -51.06 -6.90
C CYS A 35 7.32 -51.88 -8.18
N PRO A 36 8.38 -52.72 -8.18
CA PRO A 36 9.18 -53.12 -7.03
C PRO A 36 10.37 -52.18 -6.76
N SER A 37 10.84 -52.18 -5.52
CA SER A 37 12.11 -51.56 -5.14
C SER A 37 13.30 -52.23 -5.85
N LEU A 38 14.47 -51.59 -5.82
CA LEU A 38 15.74 -52.16 -6.30
C LEU A 38 16.09 -53.54 -5.68
N SER A 39 15.44 -53.93 -4.57
CA SER A 39 15.59 -55.24 -3.93
C SER A 39 14.61 -56.32 -4.44
N GLY A 40 13.75 -56.00 -5.40
CA GLY A 40 12.70 -56.90 -5.91
C GLY A 40 11.50 -57.07 -4.96
N LYS A 41 11.38 -56.22 -3.95
CA LYS A 41 10.21 -56.16 -3.05
C LYS A 41 9.35 -54.94 -3.35
N ASP A 42 8.05 -55.16 -3.48
CA ASP A 42 7.04 -54.11 -3.44
C ASP A 42 6.85 -53.60 -2.00
N LEU A 43 6.60 -52.29 -1.86
CA LEU A 43 6.17 -51.68 -0.60
C LEU A 43 4.66 -51.81 -0.44
N ALA A 44 4.15 -51.78 0.79
CA ALA A 44 2.70 -51.92 1.05
C ALA A 44 1.83 -50.87 0.33
N CYS A 45 2.41 -49.71 -0.03
CA CYS A 45 1.75 -48.64 -0.77
C CYS A 45 1.62 -48.87 -2.29
N CYS A 46 2.22 -49.95 -2.82
CA CYS A 46 2.20 -50.31 -4.23
C CYS A 46 0.90 -51.01 -4.67
N ASP A 47 0.22 -51.69 -3.75
CA ASP A 47 -0.98 -52.48 -4.03
C ASP A 47 -2.29 -51.72 -3.78
N GLU A 48 -2.25 -50.46 -3.34
CA GLU A 48 -3.46 -49.67 -3.06
C GLU A 48 -4.05 -49.06 -4.35
N PRO A 49 -5.20 -49.53 -4.85
CA PRO A 49 -5.84 -48.92 -6.01
C PRO A 49 -6.37 -47.54 -5.64
N ALA A 50 -6.17 -46.56 -6.51
CA ALA A 50 -6.62 -45.19 -6.30
C ALA A 50 -8.13 -45.12 -6.05
N GLN A 51 -8.55 -44.93 -4.78
CA GLN A 51 -9.95 -44.77 -4.44
C GLN A 51 -10.44 -43.36 -4.76
N GLU A 52 -11.33 -43.30 -5.73
CA GLU A 52 -12.10 -42.11 -6.08
C GLU A 52 -13.15 -41.82 -4.98
N ASN A 53 -13.28 -40.55 -4.58
CA ASN A 53 -13.95 -40.13 -3.35
C ASN A 53 -15.43 -40.58 -3.24
N ALA A 54 -15.76 -41.34 -2.19
CA ALA A 54 -17.14 -41.58 -1.74
C ALA A 54 -17.22 -41.60 -0.19
N ALA A 55 -18.27 -40.99 0.36
CA ALA A 55 -18.41 -40.75 1.80
C ALA A 55 -18.77 -42.03 2.61
N PRO A 56 -18.31 -42.15 3.88
CA PRO A 56 -18.60 -43.32 4.70
C PRO A 56 -19.98 -43.25 5.36
N GLN A 57 -20.75 -44.33 5.20
CA GLN A 57 -21.87 -44.69 6.09
C GLN A 57 -21.34 -45.46 7.31
N VAL A 58 -22.10 -45.42 8.41
CA VAL A 58 -21.77 -46.08 9.69
C VAL A 58 -22.19 -47.55 9.68
N GLN A 59 -21.33 -48.46 10.14
CA GLN A 59 -21.75 -49.74 10.76
C GLN A 59 -20.68 -50.31 11.70
N THR A 60 -21.08 -51.34 12.45
CA THR A 60 -20.61 -51.68 13.81
C THR A 60 -19.96 -53.06 13.95
N LEU A 61 -19.07 -53.23 14.94
CA LEU A 61 -18.85 -54.35 15.91
C LEU A 61 -17.39 -54.19 16.43
N ALA A 62 -17.05 -54.20 17.73
CA ALA A 62 -17.31 -55.13 18.83
C ALA A 62 -16.43 -56.39 18.81
N ASP A 63 -15.92 -56.72 20.01
CA ASP A 63 -15.18 -57.93 20.43
C ASP A 63 -13.75 -58.17 19.91
N LEU A 64 -12.76 -57.87 20.77
CA LEU A 64 -11.90 -58.86 21.46
C LEU A 64 -11.04 -58.16 22.53
N GLY A 65 -10.71 -58.83 23.65
CA GLY A 65 -10.00 -58.20 24.76
C GLY A 65 -9.09 -59.11 25.60
N ALA A 66 -8.49 -58.51 26.64
CA ALA A 66 -7.59 -59.09 27.67
C ALA A 66 -6.20 -59.57 27.17
N ALA A 67 -5.07 -59.35 27.86
CA ALA A 67 -4.86 -59.29 29.32
C ALA A 67 -3.51 -58.64 29.74
N ALA A 68 -3.40 -58.31 31.04
CA ALA A 68 -2.19 -57.94 31.82
C ALA A 68 -1.40 -56.67 31.41
N GLY A 69 -0.77 -55.93 32.32
CA GLY A 69 -0.71 -56.01 33.79
C GLY A 69 0.32 -55.04 34.39
N ASP A 70 0.14 -54.70 35.67
CA ASP A 70 1.04 -53.95 36.58
C ASP A 70 1.30 -52.45 36.34
N ALA A 71 1.74 -51.80 37.43
CA ALA A 71 1.47 -50.39 37.72
C ALA A 71 2.73 -49.52 37.86
N VAL A 72 2.61 -48.25 37.47
CA VAL A 72 3.39 -47.13 38.03
C VAL A 72 2.45 -45.94 38.22
N ASP A 73 2.49 -45.36 39.41
CA ASP A 73 1.78 -44.12 39.75
C ASP A 73 2.56 -42.91 39.23
N THR A 74 1.93 -42.05 38.41
CA THR A 74 2.44 -40.71 38.12
C THR A 74 1.30 -39.82 37.64
N SER A 75 0.71 -39.05 38.56
CA SER A 75 -0.32 -38.05 38.25
C SER A 75 0.26 -36.84 37.51
N VAL A 76 0.44 -36.97 36.19
CA VAL A 76 0.61 -35.79 35.31
C VAL A 76 -0.78 -35.23 35.01
N ALA A 77 -1.09 -34.08 35.60
CA ALA A 77 -2.34 -33.37 35.29
C ALA A 77 -2.39 -33.01 33.80
N ALA A 78 -3.40 -33.51 33.10
CA ALA A 78 -3.61 -33.18 31.69
C ALA A 78 -3.87 -31.68 31.54
N TRP A 79 -3.04 -31.01 30.75
CA TRP A 79 -3.24 -29.61 30.39
C TRP A 79 -4.48 -29.48 29.51
N HIS A 80 -5.56 -28.92 30.06
CA HIS A 80 -6.66 -28.38 29.26
C HIS A 80 -6.20 -27.07 28.60
N PRO A 81 -6.33 -26.91 27.27
CA PRO A 81 -5.96 -25.68 26.57
C PRO A 81 -7.10 -24.64 26.67
N ASP A 82 -7.39 -24.17 27.88
CA ASP A 82 -8.24 -23.00 28.09
C ASP A 82 -7.42 -21.71 27.90
N ASN A 83 -8.01 -20.72 27.21
CA ASN A 83 -7.34 -19.50 26.73
C ASN A 83 -7.02 -18.45 27.82
N SER A 84 -6.74 -18.88 29.05
CA SER A 84 -6.76 -18.06 30.27
C SER A 84 -5.40 -17.77 30.91
N TRP A 85 -4.27 -18.20 30.33
CA TRP A 85 -2.92 -18.08 30.94
C TRP A 85 -2.51 -16.67 31.40
N TRP A 86 -3.11 -15.62 30.84
CA TRP A 86 -2.86 -14.21 31.14
C TRP A 86 -3.86 -13.59 32.14
N LYS A 87 -4.93 -14.31 32.54
CA LYS A 87 -5.94 -13.83 33.49
C LYS A 87 -5.44 -14.02 34.92
N THR A 88 -5.31 -12.91 35.67
CA THR A 88 -5.07 -12.97 37.12
C THR A 88 -6.36 -13.32 37.85
N GLU A 89 -6.29 -14.21 38.84
CA GLU A 89 -7.41 -14.49 39.75
C GLU A 89 -7.82 -13.22 40.52
N PRO A 90 -9.12 -12.95 40.72
CA PRO A 90 -9.57 -11.81 41.50
C PRO A 90 -8.95 -11.81 42.91
N PRO A 91 -8.30 -10.72 43.35
CA PRO A 91 -7.75 -10.64 44.70
C PRO A 91 -8.87 -10.71 45.74
N GLN A 92 -8.55 -11.23 46.92
CA GLN A 92 -9.52 -11.42 47.99
C GLN A 92 -10.02 -10.08 48.57
N SER A 93 -11.10 -10.13 49.35
CA SER A 93 -11.75 -8.92 49.88
C SER A 93 -10.90 -8.16 50.89
N ASP A 94 -10.00 -8.85 51.59
CA ASP A 94 -8.97 -8.27 52.45
C ASP A 94 -7.83 -7.64 51.63
N GLU A 95 -7.36 -8.30 50.57
CA GLU A 95 -6.42 -7.76 49.56
C GLU A 95 -6.96 -6.50 48.82
N THR A 96 -8.23 -6.14 48.98
CA THR A 96 -8.84 -4.94 48.34
C THR A 96 -9.50 -3.98 49.34
N SER A 97 -9.36 -4.27 50.65
CA SER A 97 -10.03 -3.55 51.73
C SER A 97 -9.53 -2.11 51.93
N CYS A 98 -8.22 -1.87 51.73
CA CYS A 98 -7.55 -0.57 51.88
C CYS A 98 -7.69 0.37 50.67
N LEU A 99 -8.19 -0.13 49.53
CA LEU A 99 -8.28 0.65 48.29
C LEU A 99 -9.37 1.71 48.41
N MET A 100 -9.07 2.94 47.97
CA MET A 100 -10.01 4.05 47.99
C MET A 100 -11.15 3.81 46.99
N GLU A 101 -12.41 4.01 47.40
CA GLU A 101 -13.53 3.97 46.45
C GLU A 101 -13.54 5.21 45.56
N HIS A 102 -13.22 5.03 44.28
CA HIS A 102 -13.25 6.12 43.31
C HIS A 102 -14.70 6.28 42.81
N ARG A 103 -15.43 7.25 43.38
CA ARG A 103 -16.89 7.47 43.17
C ARG A 103 -17.35 7.50 41.71
N PHE A 104 -16.48 7.93 40.79
CA PHE A 104 -16.79 8.05 39.36
C PHE A 104 -16.38 6.82 38.53
N GLY A 105 -15.78 5.81 39.16
CA GLY A 105 -15.29 4.60 38.53
C GLY A 105 -13.78 4.58 38.30
N CYS A 106 -13.24 3.42 37.95
CA CYS A 106 -11.83 3.28 37.57
C CYS A 106 -11.52 3.95 36.21
N ASP A 107 -12.51 3.99 35.31
CA ASP A 107 -12.39 4.42 33.91
C ASP A 107 -12.06 5.89 33.70
N VAL A 108 -12.35 6.75 34.69
CA VAL A 108 -11.95 8.16 34.68
C VAL A 108 -10.53 8.40 35.22
N ILE A 109 -9.83 7.36 35.74
CA ILE A 109 -8.53 7.53 36.39
C ILE A 109 -7.40 7.49 35.35
N ALA A 110 -6.91 8.66 34.95
CA ALA A 110 -5.79 8.80 34.03
C ALA A 110 -4.40 8.67 34.69
N HIS A 111 -4.31 8.64 36.02
CA HIS A 111 -3.03 8.62 36.75
C HIS A 111 -2.72 7.26 37.39
N HIS A 112 -1.56 6.70 37.08
CA HIS A 112 -1.12 5.36 37.44
C HIS A 112 -1.23 5.04 38.94
N LEU A 113 -0.63 5.85 39.81
CA LEU A 113 -0.67 5.62 41.27
C LEU A 113 -2.08 5.78 41.84
N THR A 114 -2.90 6.64 41.24
CA THR A 114 -4.30 6.80 41.64
C THR A 114 -5.11 5.57 41.26
N CYS A 115 -4.82 4.96 40.10
CA CYS A 115 -5.46 3.71 39.67
C CYS A 115 -5.12 2.58 40.65
N LEU A 116 -3.83 2.36 40.93
CA LEU A 116 -3.39 1.29 41.84
C LEU A 116 -3.76 1.54 43.32
N GLY A 117 -4.10 2.77 43.69
CA GLY A 117 -4.66 3.11 45.00
C GLY A 117 -6.18 2.94 45.14
N SER A 118 -6.88 2.56 44.07
CA SER A 118 -8.36 2.66 44.00
C SER A 118 -9.08 1.37 43.67
N ARG A 119 -10.37 1.33 44.04
CA ARG A 119 -11.40 0.39 43.57
C ARG A 119 -12.59 1.15 43.01
N ASP A 120 -13.35 0.54 42.12
CA ASP A 120 -14.48 1.20 41.45
C ASP A 120 -15.60 1.53 42.45
N GLY A 121 -15.90 2.83 42.61
CA GLY A 121 -16.91 3.35 43.53
C GLY A 121 -18.21 3.79 42.86
N ARG A 122 -18.49 3.38 41.61
CA ARG A 122 -19.76 3.70 40.93
C ARG A 122 -20.96 3.11 41.66
N ALA A 123 -22.14 3.68 41.42
CA ALA A 123 -23.37 3.20 42.04
C ALA A 123 -23.81 1.85 41.44
N GLU A 124 -23.60 1.73 40.13
CA GLU A 124 -23.87 0.59 39.26
C GLU A 124 -23.06 -0.63 39.71
N ALA A 125 -23.74 -1.70 40.13
CA ALA A 125 -23.06 -2.94 40.54
C ALA A 125 -22.38 -3.66 39.36
N THR A 126 -22.94 -3.52 38.15
CA THR A 126 -22.50 -4.21 36.94
C THR A 126 -22.57 -3.32 35.69
N ILE A 127 -21.70 -3.59 34.71
CA ILE A 127 -21.78 -3.09 33.33
C ILE A 127 -21.72 -4.32 32.41
N ASP A 128 -22.63 -4.42 31.43
CA ASP A 128 -22.72 -5.54 30.48
C ASP A 128 -22.80 -6.94 31.13
N GLY A 129 -23.30 -7.01 32.36
CA GLY A 129 -23.38 -8.23 33.18
C GLY A 129 -22.13 -8.55 34.01
N LEU A 130 -21.05 -7.78 33.84
CA LEU A 130 -19.78 -7.92 34.57
C LEU A 130 -19.78 -7.04 35.81
N LYS A 131 -19.20 -7.53 36.91
CA LYS A 131 -19.17 -6.81 38.18
C LYS A 131 -18.17 -5.67 38.12
N ILE A 132 -18.61 -4.44 38.38
CA ILE A 132 -17.69 -3.30 38.45
C ILE A 132 -17.53 -2.78 39.87
N ARG A 133 -18.62 -2.52 40.60
CA ARG A 133 -18.56 -1.89 41.93
C ARG A 133 -17.76 -2.71 42.93
N GLY A 134 -16.84 -2.04 43.61
CA GLY A 134 -15.92 -2.62 44.57
C GLY A 134 -14.84 -3.52 43.96
N GLN A 135 -14.75 -3.65 42.63
CA GLN A 135 -13.59 -4.30 42.01
C GLN A 135 -12.35 -3.41 42.12
N PRO A 136 -11.16 -3.98 42.35
CA PRO A 136 -9.92 -3.24 42.23
C PRO A 136 -9.77 -2.70 40.81
N CYS A 137 -9.16 -1.53 40.70
CA CYS A 137 -8.83 -0.96 39.42
C CYS A 137 -7.59 -1.65 38.82
N VAL A 138 -7.51 -1.69 37.48
CA VAL A 138 -6.42 -2.28 36.70
C VAL A 138 -5.83 -1.21 35.81
N TRP A 139 -4.55 -0.91 35.98
CA TRP A 139 -3.79 0.00 35.13
C TRP A 139 -3.23 -0.74 33.93
N CYS A 140 -3.47 -0.25 32.70
CA CYS A 140 -3.11 -0.95 31.47
C CYS A 140 -1.85 -0.39 30.80
N GLY A 141 -0.80 -0.14 31.59
CA GLY A 141 0.52 0.24 31.07
C GLY A 141 0.58 1.62 30.38
N GLY A 142 -0.38 2.50 30.66
CA GLY A 142 -0.47 3.81 30.00
C GLY A 142 -1.10 3.80 28.60
N VAL A 143 -1.62 2.65 28.15
CA VAL A 143 -2.52 2.55 26.98
C VAL A 143 -3.95 2.25 27.44
N PRO A 144 -4.98 2.46 26.60
CA PRO A 144 -6.34 2.14 26.97
C PRO A 144 -6.56 0.65 27.24
N CYS A 145 -7.30 0.35 28.32
CA CYS A 145 -7.59 -1.01 28.75
C CYS A 145 -8.53 -1.80 27.84
N THR A 146 -9.38 -1.12 27.06
CA THR A 146 -10.31 -1.75 26.11
C THR A 146 -10.29 -1.00 24.78
N SER A 147 -10.43 -1.71 23.67
CA SER A 147 -10.52 -1.08 22.35
C SER A 147 -11.77 -0.21 22.26
N GLY A 148 -11.61 1.03 21.82
CA GLY A 148 -12.67 2.05 21.80
C GLY A 148 -12.70 2.94 23.05
N SER A 149 -12.23 2.45 24.21
CA SER A 149 -12.09 3.30 25.39
C SER A 149 -10.84 4.19 25.32
N LEU A 150 -10.87 5.30 26.06
CA LEU A 150 -9.69 6.11 26.41
C LEU A 150 -9.21 5.84 27.84
N ALA A 151 -9.90 4.95 28.58
CA ALA A 151 -9.60 4.65 29.97
C ALA A 151 -8.29 3.86 30.10
N LEU A 152 -7.27 4.49 30.69
CA LEU A 152 -5.99 3.87 31.03
C LEU A 152 -6.07 2.94 32.25
N CYS A 153 -7.23 2.95 32.92
CA CYS A 153 -7.55 2.27 34.15
C CYS A 153 -8.97 1.69 34.04
N GLN A 154 -9.22 0.42 34.40
CA GLN A 154 -10.57 -0.20 34.32
C GLN A 154 -10.83 -1.15 35.52
N PRO A 155 -12.08 -1.45 35.89
CA PRO A 155 -12.38 -2.47 36.91
C PRO A 155 -11.93 -3.86 36.46
N LEU A 156 -11.39 -4.67 37.39
CA LEU A 156 -10.77 -5.97 37.06
C LEU A 156 -11.66 -6.90 36.23
N ASP A 157 -12.90 -7.15 36.63
CA ASP A 157 -13.81 -8.06 35.89
C ASP A 157 -14.14 -7.50 34.49
N TYR A 158 -14.32 -6.18 34.36
CA TYR A 158 -14.56 -5.53 33.08
C TYR A 158 -13.33 -5.58 32.15
N ALA A 159 -12.12 -5.44 32.70
CA ALA A 159 -10.87 -5.63 31.95
C ALA A 159 -10.69 -7.09 31.50
N MET A 160 -10.86 -8.06 32.42
CA MET A 160 -10.54 -9.48 32.17
C MET A 160 -11.63 -10.24 31.39
N ASN A 161 -12.89 -9.80 31.48
CA ASN A 161 -14.06 -10.50 30.93
C ASN A 161 -14.96 -9.60 30.04
N GLY A 162 -14.58 -8.33 29.80
CA GLY A 162 -15.29 -7.35 28.96
C GLY A 162 -15.63 -7.84 27.55
N GLN A 163 -16.79 -7.43 27.03
CA GLN A 163 -17.15 -7.68 25.62
C GLN A 163 -16.20 -6.97 24.64
N GLY A 164 -15.59 -5.86 25.07
CA GLY A 164 -14.63 -5.11 24.28
C GLY A 164 -13.19 -5.57 24.51
N VAL A 165 -12.72 -6.55 23.72
CA VAL A 165 -11.42 -6.60 23.02
C VAL A 165 -10.12 -6.31 23.85
N ALA A 166 -10.20 -6.24 25.18
CA ALA A 166 -9.22 -5.68 26.12
C ALA A 166 -7.78 -6.17 25.95
N PHE A 167 -7.66 -7.39 25.43
CA PHE A 167 -6.42 -8.13 25.34
C PHE A 167 -6.21 -8.75 23.94
N HIS A 168 -6.83 -8.21 22.87
CA HIS A 168 -6.42 -8.51 21.49
C HIS A 168 -5.16 -7.76 21.08
N THR A 169 -4.96 -6.54 21.59
CA THR A 169 -3.64 -5.91 21.60
C THR A 169 -2.75 -6.65 22.61
N PHE A 170 -1.54 -7.01 22.17
CA PHE A 170 -0.60 -7.77 22.98
C PHE A 170 0.00 -6.96 24.14
N TYR A 171 0.02 -5.62 24.02
CA TYR A 171 0.69 -4.73 24.98
C TYR A 171 0.02 -4.69 26.37
N PRO A 172 -1.32 -4.51 26.52
CA PRO A 172 -1.97 -4.63 27.83
C PRO A 172 -1.74 -6.00 28.50
N LYS A 173 -1.74 -7.11 27.75
CA LYS A 173 -1.55 -8.47 28.30
C LYS A 173 -0.25 -8.61 29.08
N ALA A 174 0.81 -7.94 28.64
CA ALA A 174 2.15 -8.05 29.20
C ALA A 174 2.48 -6.98 30.26
N THR A 175 1.63 -5.97 30.45
CA THR A 175 1.98 -4.74 31.21
C THR A 175 0.92 -4.28 32.22
N TYR A 176 -0.22 -4.97 32.34
CA TYR A 176 -1.25 -4.57 33.28
C TYR A 176 -0.83 -4.77 34.74
N GLN A 177 -1.31 -3.89 35.64
CA GLN A 177 -1.12 -3.97 37.08
C GLN A 177 -2.47 -3.85 37.78
N VAL A 178 -2.76 -4.75 38.71
CA VAL A 178 -4.01 -4.77 39.49
C VAL A 178 -3.79 -4.06 40.83
N ALA A 179 -4.69 -3.15 41.21
CA ALA A 179 -4.70 -2.51 42.52
C ALA A 179 -4.88 -3.58 43.62
N ILE A 180 -3.91 -3.70 44.52
CA ILE A 180 -3.96 -4.61 45.67
C ILE A 180 -3.39 -3.95 46.92
N CYS A 181 -3.86 -4.42 48.06
CA CYS A 181 -3.40 -4.06 49.39
C CYS A 181 -2.35 -5.06 49.87
N VAL A 182 -1.25 -4.56 50.41
CA VAL A 182 -0.28 -5.36 51.17
C VAL A 182 -0.09 -4.69 52.53
N ASN A 183 -0.31 -5.46 53.59
CA ASN A 183 -0.24 -5.00 54.99
C ASN A 183 -1.14 -3.77 55.28
N GLY A 184 -2.33 -3.71 54.67
CA GLY A 184 -3.30 -2.62 54.88
C GLY A 184 -3.00 -1.32 54.12
N HIS A 185 -1.95 -1.29 53.28
CA HIS A 185 -1.62 -0.15 52.43
C HIS A 185 -1.73 -0.53 50.94
N PRO A 186 -2.16 0.38 50.05
CA PRO A 186 -2.12 0.13 48.61
C PRO A 186 -0.68 -0.10 48.17
N LEU A 187 -0.44 -1.17 47.43
CA LEU A 187 0.90 -1.50 46.96
C LEU A 187 1.34 -0.47 45.90
N PRO A 188 2.46 0.23 46.06
CA PRO A 188 2.96 1.13 45.03
C PRO A 188 3.29 0.35 43.76
N ALA A 189 3.22 1.03 42.61
CA ALA A 189 3.50 0.46 41.30
C ALA A 189 4.80 -0.37 41.28
N GLN A 190 4.65 -1.67 41.08
CA GLN A 190 5.75 -2.62 40.91
C GLN A 190 5.38 -3.60 39.79
N THR A 191 6.36 -3.95 38.96
CA THR A 191 6.26 -4.94 37.90
C THR A 191 6.16 -6.36 38.46
N ILE A 192 5.02 -6.67 39.09
CA ILE A 192 4.73 -7.98 39.69
C ILE A 192 4.17 -8.90 38.61
N PHE A 193 5.07 -9.66 37.98
CA PHE A 193 4.69 -10.88 37.28
C PHE A 193 4.28 -11.94 38.32
N ARG A 194 2.97 -12.11 38.56
CA ARG A 194 2.47 -13.30 39.27
C ARG A 194 2.64 -14.52 38.35
N HIS A 195 3.75 -15.24 38.50
CA HIS A 195 3.93 -16.60 37.95
C HIS A 195 3.96 -17.63 39.08
N PRO A 196 3.38 -18.84 38.90
CA PRO A 196 3.49 -19.92 39.86
C PRO A 196 4.94 -20.46 39.93
N PRO A 197 5.37 -21.06 41.05
CA PRO A 197 6.77 -21.37 41.30
C PRO A 197 7.27 -22.59 40.51
N LEU A 198 8.14 -22.35 39.52
CA LEU A 198 8.98 -23.36 38.87
C LEU A 198 10.41 -22.79 38.67
N PRO A 199 11.44 -23.65 38.51
CA PRO A 199 12.85 -23.29 38.79
C PRO A 199 13.47 -22.31 37.77
N PRO A 200 14.58 -21.63 38.13
CA PRO A 200 15.08 -20.48 37.38
C PRO A 200 15.62 -20.84 35.99
N LEU A 201 15.10 -20.15 34.98
CA LEU A 201 15.60 -20.09 33.61
C LEU A 201 15.75 -18.60 33.19
N PRO A 202 16.59 -18.29 32.18
CA PRO A 202 17.17 -16.95 32.02
C PRO A 202 16.19 -15.89 31.49
N THR A 203 16.62 -14.64 31.63
CA THR A 203 15.89 -13.40 31.25
C THR A 203 15.33 -13.44 29.82
N LEU A 204 14.02 -13.29 29.69
CA LEU A 204 13.31 -13.11 28.43
C LEU A 204 13.52 -11.70 27.85
N PRO A 205 13.66 -11.54 26.51
CA PRO A 205 13.82 -10.24 25.86
C PRO A 205 12.49 -9.50 25.67
N THR A 206 12.59 -8.20 25.45
CA THR A 206 11.49 -7.28 25.14
C THR A 206 10.73 -7.72 23.89
N LEU A 207 9.40 -7.71 23.96
CA LEU A 207 8.53 -8.22 22.89
C LEU A 207 8.36 -7.19 21.77
N ALA A 208 9.11 -7.39 20.68
CA ALA A 208 9.11 -6.53 19.50
C ALA A 208 7.75 -6.50 18.76
N PRO A 209 7.43 -5.45 17.99
CA PRO A 209 6.25 -5.41 17.14
C PRO A 209 6.28 -6.51 16.06
N TRP A 210 5.12 -7.09 15.71
CA TRP A 210 4.98 -8.18 14.74
C TRP A 210 5.50 -7.92 13.30
N TRP A 211 5.80 -6.67 12.95
CA TRP A 211 6.39 -6.29 11.66
C TRP A 211 7.92 -6.13 11.73
N ALA A 212 8.50 -6.05 12.93
CA ALA A 212 9.94 -6.00 13.12
C ALA A 212 10.49 -7.43 12.95
N PRO A 213 11.43 -7.67 12.02
CA PRO A 213 12.10 -8.96 11.91
C PRO A 213 12.97 -9.21 13.14
N ASP A 214 13.21 -10.48 13.45
CA ASP A 214 14.03 -10.87 14.59
C ASP A 214 15.45 -10.27 14.50
N ARG A 215 15.99 -9.84 15.66
CA ARG A 215 17.39 -9.45 15.79
C ARG A 215 18.28 -10.63 15.38
N PRO A 216 19.27 -10.44 14.50
CA PRO A 216 20.26 -11.47 14.23
C PRO A 216 20.90 -12.00 15.53
N THR A 217 21.10 -13.32 15.58
CA THR A 217 21.72 -13.99 16.73
C THR A 217 23.17 -13.53 16.93
N GLU A 218 23.72 -13.66 18.14
CA GLU A 218 25.07 -13.17 18.40
C GLU A 218 26.13 -13.85 17.51
N ALA A 219 25.92 -15.11 17.12
CA ALA A 219 26.75 -15.80 16.13
C ALA A 219 26.72 -15.10 14.75
N GLN A 220 25.54 -14.69 14.29
CA GLN A 220 25.29 -13.90 13.07
C GLN A 220 25.84 -12.46 13.14
N LEU A 221 26.38 -12.02 14.28
CA LEU A 221 27.03 -10.71 14.45
C LEU A 221 28.56 -10.80 14.52
N THR A 222 29.15 -11.99 14.62
CA THR A 222 30.59 -12.17 14.93
C THR A 222 31.56 -11.69 13.84
N CYS A 223 31.14 -11.63 12.58
CA CYS A 223 31.94 -11.11 11.48
C CYS A 223 31.76 -9.59 11.26
N LEU A 224 30.79 -8.95 11.92
CA LEU A 224 30.50 -7.54 11.71
C LEU A 224 31.57 -6.69 12.38
N VAL A 225 32.07 -5.69 11.66
CA VAL A 225 33.10 -4.77 12.15
C VAL A 225 32.45 -3.79 13.14
N GLU A 226 33.05 -3.61 14.31
CA GLU A 226 32.64 -2.55 15.23
C GLU A 226 32.99 -1.19 14.64
N GLU A 227 31.98 -0.35 14.39
CA GLU A 227 32.19 1.04 13.98
C GLU A 227 32.30 1.91 15.24
N PRO A 228 33.51 2.36 15.65
CA PRO A 228 33.72 3.05 16.93
C PRO A 228 32.97 4.38 17.03
N THR A 229 32.61 5.00 15.90
CA THR A 229 31.79 6.22 15.88
C THR A 229 30.27 5.95 15.93
N GLY A 230 29.88 4.68 15.77
CA GLY A 230 28.50 4.19 15.79
C GLY A 230 27.82 4.17 14.42
N CYS A 231 26.74 3.39 14.32
CA CYS A 231 25.99 3.22 13.06
C CYS A 231 25.52 4.57 12.49
N SER A 232 25.14 5.53 13.35
CA SER A 232 24.65 6.87 12.96
C SER A 232 25.64 7.71 12.13
N ALA A 233 26.94 7.47 12.32
CA ALA A 233 28.00 8.11 11.56
C ALA A 233 28.09 7.57 10.12
N ILE A 234 27.69 6.32 9.89
CA ILE A 234 27.80 5.64 8.60
C ILE A 234 26.80 6.24 7.59
N LYS A 235 27.34 6.76 6.47
CA LYS A 235 26.56 7.33 5.35
C LYS A 235 26.51 6.42 4.11
N ASP A 236 26.96 5.18 4.29
CA ASP A 236 27.34 4.21 3.27
C ASP A 236 26.62 2.88 3.53
N MET A 237 25.94 2.31 2.52
CA MET A 237 25.19 1.07 2.73
C MET A 237 26.11 -0.13 2.98
N GLY A 238 27.20 -0.23 2.21
CA GLY A 238 28.12 -1.35 2.27
C GLY A 238 28.72 -1.46 3.66
N THR A 239 29.28 -0.35 4.15
CA THR A 239 29.81 -0.24 5.51
C THR A 239 28.72 -0.51 6.56
N CYS A 240 27.52 0.07 6.40
CA CYS A 240 26.42 -0.14 7.35
C CYS A 240 26.07 -1.63 7.50
N LEU A 241 25.89 -2.34 6.38
CA LEU A 241 25.52 -3.75 6.37
C LEU A 241 26.69 -4.72 6.67
N SER A 242 27.91 -4.21 6.85
CA SER A 242 29.06 -4.96 7.37
C SER A 242 29.43 -4.61 8.81
N SER A 243 28.68 -3.75 9.49
CA SER A 243 29.06 -3.19 10.77
C SER A 243 28.04 -3.40 11.89
N ARG A 244 28.54 -3.33 13.13
CA ARG A 244 27.77 -3.21 14.37
C ARG A 244 28.20 -1.97 15.13
N ASP A 245 27.35 -1.42 15.98
CA ASP A 245 27.65 -0.16 16.68
C ASP A 245 28.77 -0.35 17.71
N GLY A 246 29.90 0.33 17.52
CA GLY A 246 31.06 0.29 18.40
C GLY A 246 31.13 1.45 19.40
N ARG A 247 30.10 2.28 19.55
CA ARG A 247 30.13 3.38 20.54
C ARG A 247 30.32 2.81 21.94
N PRO A 248 31.08 3.48 22.83
CA PRO A 248 31.32 3.00 24.20
C PRO A 248 30.09 3.08 25.12
N GLN A 249 28.99 3.68 24.66
CA GLN A 249 27.72 3.75 25.37
C GLN A 249 26.97 2.44 25.17
N ALA A 250 26.84 1.61 26.21
CA ALA A 250 26.09 0.35 26.13
C ALA A 250 24.63 0.57 25.67
N GLU A 251 24.00 1.62 26.21
CA GLU A 251 22.62 1.99 25.96
C GLU A 251 22.48 3.49 25.67
N TYR A 252 21.44 3.84 24.91
CA TYR A 252 20.99 5.21 24.69
C TYR A 252 19.48 5.28 24.91
N LYS A 253 19.05 6.06 25.91
CA LYS A 253 17.63 6.19 26.33
C LYS A 253 16.96 4.85 26.71
N GLY A 254 17.71 3.93 27.34
CA GLY A 254 17.21 2.61 27.74
C GLY A 254 17.09 1.59 26.60
N LEU A 255 17.67 1.91 25.45
CA LEU A 255 17.76 1.04 24.26
C LEU A 255 19.21 0.61 24.14
N LYS A 256 19.46 -0.68 23.91
CA LYS A 256 20.81 -1.19 23.71
C LYS A 256 21.34 -0.67 22.38
N ILE A 257 22.51 -0.04 22.36
CA ILE A 257 23.12 0.38 21.10
C ILE A 257 24.44 -0.34 20.85
N HIS A 258 25.30 -0.49 21.86
CA HIS A 258 26.60 -1.13 21.69
C HIS A 258 26.46 -2.62 21.28
N GLY A 259 27.20 -3.00 20.25
CA GLY A 259 27.19 -4.35 19.68
C GLY A 259 25.92 -4.69 18.89
N GLU A 260 24.96 -3.79 18.74
CA GLU A 260 23.81 -4.02 17.86
C GLU A 260 24.20 -3.97 16.38
N PRO A 261 23.64 -4.85 15.54
CA PRO A 261 23.82 -4.74 14.09
C PRO A 261 23.30 -3.38 13.62
N CYS A 262 24.04 -2.78 12.69
CA CYS A 262 23.60 -1.57 12.04
C CYS A 262 22.46 -1.86 11.05
N VAL A 263 21.51 -0.93 10.94
CA VAL A 263 20.34 -1.01 10.06
C VAL A 263 20.37 0.15 9.07
N TRP A 264 20.46 -0.18 7.79
CA TRP A 264 20.42 0.80 6.69
C TRP A 264 18.99 1.08 6.26
N CYS A 265 18.58 2.35 6.30
CA CYS A 265 17.24 2.79 5.97
C CYS A 265 17.13 3.21 4.49
N ALA A 266 17.71 2.40 3.60
CA ALA A 266 17.65 2.56 2.14
C ALA A 266 17.92 3.98 1.63
N GLY A 267 18.98 4.63 2.16
CA GLY A 267 19.45 5.94 1.74
C GLY A 267 18.67 7.15 2.28
N ILE A 268 17.55 6.94 2.99
CA ILE A 268 16.83 8.00 3.71
C ILE A 268 17.18 8.00 5.20
N SER A 269 16.78 9.06 5.91
CA SER A 269 16.94 9.13 7.36
C SER A 269 16.19 8.01 8.08
N CYS A 270 16.87 7.30 8.97
CA CYS A 270 16.26 6.27 9.83
C CYS A 270 15.30 6.82 10.90
N THR A 271 15.41 8.10 11.25
CA THR A 271 14.47 8.78 12.16
C THR A 271 14.06 10.13 11.60
N SER A 272 12.95 10.70 12.06
CA SER A 272 12.53 12.05 11.65
C SER A 272 13.50 13.15 12.07
N ASN A 273 14.35 12.88 13.07
CA ASN A 273 15.15 13.89 13.76
C ASN A 273 16.66 13.75 13.50
N SER A 274 17.10 12.77 12.69
CA SER A 274 18.50 12.58 12.31
C SER A 274 18.69 12.58 10.79
N SER A 275 19.92 12.87 10.34
CA SER A 275 20.40 12.66 8.97
C SER A 275 21.18 11.34 8.83
N SER A 276 20.97 10.41 9.77
CA SER A 276 21.59 9.09 9.76
C SER A 276 20.85 8.18 8.78
N ARG A 277 21.56 7.67 7.79
CA ARG A 277 21.03 6.65 6.84
C ARG A 277 21.19 5.22 7.38
N CYS A 278 21.92 5.10 8.48
CA CYS A 278 22.27 3.90 9.19
C CYS A 278 22.07 4.16 10.70
N GLU A 279 21.46 3.26 11.46
CA GLU A 279 21.26 3.40 12.92
C GLU A 279 21.27 2.00 13.58
N PRO A 280 21.49 1.85 14.89
CA PRO A 280 21.48 0.54 15.57
C PRO A 280 20.10 -0.13 15.52
N PHE A 281 20.07 -1.46 15.42
CA PHE A 281 18.82 -2.23 15.32
C PHE A 281 17.82 -1.93 16.45
N ASP A 282 18.22 -2.03 17.72
CA ASP A 282 17.31 -1.79 18.85
C ASP A 282 16.79 -0.33 18.87
N TYR A 283 17.63 0.63 18.47
CA TYR A 283 17.25 2.04 18.36
C TYR A 283 16.21 2.27 17.25
N VAL A 284 16.33 1.57 16.11
CA VAL A 284 15.38 1.62 14.99
C VAL A 284 14.06 0.90 15.31
N MET A 285 14.12 -0.23 16.02
CA MET A 285 12.94 -1.07 16.26
C MET A 285 12.14 -0.67 17.51
N HIS A 286 12.80 -0.13 18.54
CA HIS A 286 12.19 0.09 19.87
C HIS A 286 12.28 1.53 20.40
N GLY A 287 12.96 2.46 19.72
CA GLY A 287 13.27 3.77 20.28
C GLY A 287 12.18 4.86 20.22
N GLU A 288 12.48 6.02 20.83
CA GLU A 288 11.68 7.26 20.68
C GLU A 288 11.45 7.62 19.21
N GLY A 289 12.44 7.30 18.36
CA GLY A 289 12.21 7.14 16.95
C GLY A 289 11.36 5.90 16.72
N SER A 290 10.04 6.09 16.65
CA SER A 290 9.28 5.36 15.63
C SER A 290 9.99 5.63 14.30
N ALA A 291 10.84 4.70 13.84
CA ALA A 291 11.71 4.86 12.65
C ALA A 291 10.94 5.06 11.33
N PHE A 292 9.63 5.24 11.45
CA PHE A 292 8.61 5.19 10.43
C PHE A 292 7.54 6.26 10.63
N GLY A 293 7.92 7.42 11.19
CA GLY A 293 7.19 8.67 10.91
C GLY A 293 7.13 8.94 9.39
N LEU A 294 8.12 8.42 8.64
CA LEU A 294 8.10 8.26 7.20
C LEU A 294 7.95 6.78 6.83
N PHE A 295 6.82 6.43 6.19
CA PHE A 295 6.46 5.06 5.78
C PHE A 295 7.52 4.32 4.94
N LEU A 296 8.38 5.06 4.23
CA LEU A 296 9.34 4.54 3.25
C LEU A 296 10.48 3.71 3.85
N ALA A 297 10.93 4.00 5.08
CA ALA A 297 11.92 3.15 5.73
C ALA A 297 11.30 1.79 6.07
N LYS A 298 10.00 1.75 6.40
CA LYS A 298 9.28 0.58 6.94
C LYS A 298 9.14 -0.55 5.94
N SER A 299 8.93 -0.19 4.68
CA SER A 299 8.85 -1.12 3.55
C SER A 299 10.21 -1.62 3.06
N SER A 300 11.31 -1.07 3.58
CA SER A 300 12.61 -1.17 2.92
C SER A 300 13.73 -0.61 3.80
N PHE A 301 14.10 -1.38 4.80
CA PHE A 301 15.36 -1.27 5.55
C PHE A 301 16.15 -2.57 5.38
N ALA A 302 17.41 -2.55 5.80
CA ALA A 302 18.34 -3.64 5.67
C ALA A 302 19.14 -3.81 6.95
N ILE A 303 19.27 -5.02 7.48
CA ILE A 303 19.98 -5.29 8.76
C ILE A 303 21.33 -5.93 8.45
N ALA A 304 22.40 -5.46 9.11
CA ALA A 304 23.71 -6.08 9.06
C ALA A 304 23.65 -7.51 9.66
N ASN A 305 24.10 -8.50 8.88
CA ASN A 305 24.17 -9.91 9.29
C ASN A 305 25.34 -10.57 8.53
N CYS A 306 26.00 -11.52 9.18
CA CYS A 306 27.05 -12.37 8.64
C CYS A 306 26.58 -13.45 7.67
N ASP A 307 25.28 -13.76 7.62
CA ASP A 307 24.72 -14.60 6.58
C ASP A 307 24.88 -13.90 5.22
N GLY A 308 25.92 -14.29 4.47
CA GLY A 308 26.22 -13.82 3.12
C GLY A 308 25.11 -14.08 2.09
N ASN A 309 24.03 -14.77 2.49
CA ASN A 309 22.77 -14.92 1.77
C ASN A 309 21.96 -13.61 1.78
N ARG A 310 22.57 -12.51 1.32
CA ARG A 310 21.94 -11.18 1.25
C ARG A 310 20.86 -11.18 0.18
N THR A 311 19.59 -11.07 0.59
CA THR A 311 18.46 -10.82 -0.32
C THR A 311 18.35 -9.34 -0.73
N PHE A 312 19.48 -8.67 -0.92
CA PHE A 312 19.51 -7.43 -1.71
C PHE A 312 19.58 -7.83 -3.17
N ALA A 313 19.05 -6.97 -4.03
CA ALA A 313 19.18 -7.15 -5.47
C ALA A 313 20.60 -6.72 -5.90
N SER A 314 21.62 -7.39 -5.37
CA SER A 314 22.90 -7.56 -6.05
C SER A 314 22.69 -8.63 -7.11
N LEU A 315 23.13 -8.38 -8.34
CA LEU A 315 23.23 -9.47 -9.30
C LEU A 315 24.17 -10.54 -8.73
N PRO A 316 23.86 -11.84 -8.92
CA PRO A 316 24.76 -12.92 -8.56
C PRO A 316 26.18 -12.65 -9.06
N ASP A 317 27.22 -12.95 -8.26
CA ASP A 317 28.61 -12.67 -8.65
C ASP A 317 29.08 -13.48 -9.88
N ASP A 318 28.30 -14.49 -10.32
CA ASP A 318 28.46 -15.25 -11.56
C ASP A 318 27.67 -14.67 -12.76
N TYR A 319 27.03 -13.49 -12.62
CA TYR A 319 26.28 -12.85 -13.70
C TYR A 319 27.21 -12.46 -14.86
N ASP A 320 27.08 -13.18 -15.98
CA ASP A 320 27.92 -13.00 -17.16
C ASP A 320 27.77 -11.59 -17.77
N THR A 321 28.79 -10.77 -17.59
CA THR A 321 28.98 -9.47 -18.26
C THR A 321 30.08 -9.53 -19.34
N SER A 322 30.60 -10.70 -19.70
CA SER A 322 31.77 -10.83 -20.59
C SER A 322 31.54 -10.33 -22.01
N CYS A 323 30.29 -10.30 -22.47
CA CYS A 323 29.89 -9.76 -23.76
C CYS A 323 29.68 -8.23 -23.75
N LEU A 324 29.67 -7.58 -22.58
CA LEU A 324 29.41 -6.15 -22.44
C LEU A 324 30.70 -5.34 -22.59
N GLU A 325 30.59 -4.19 -23.24
CA GLU A 325 31.70 -3.26 -23.42
C GLU A 325 32.10 -2.64 -22.08
N ALA A 326 33.38 -2.76 -21.71
CA ALA A 326 33.94 -2.20 -20.50
C ALA A 326 34.23 -0.70 -20.73
N VAL A 327 33.51 0.18 -20.04
CA VAL A 327 33.61 1.64 -20.26
C VAL A 327 34.28 2.33 -19.07
N SER A 328 35.48 2.87 -19.31
CA SER A 328 36.31 3.55 -18.30
C SER A 328 35.68 4.84 -17.75
N ASP A 329 34.84 5.51 -18.54
CA ASP A 329 34.07 6.69 -18.10
C ASP A 329 32.83 6.30 -17.24
N GLY A 330 32.51 5.00 -17.20
CA GLY A 330 31.39 4.42 -16.49
C GLY A 330 30.04 4.58 -17.21
N CYS A 331 29.01 3.92 -16.68
CA CYS A 331 27.67 3.87 -17.26
C CYS A 331 27.04 5.26 -17.50
N GLY A 332 27.37 6.23 -16.64
CA GLY A 332 26.91 7.62 -16.74
C GLY A 332 27.31 8.36 -18.02
N SER A 333 28.23 7.80 -18.82
CA SER A 333 28.59 8.31 -20.16
C SER A 333 27.48 8.09 -21.20
N ALA A 334 26.70 7.01 -21.10
CA ALA A 334 25.71 6.67 -22.11
C ALA A 334 24.54 7.69 -22.15
N ARG A 335 24.06 7.97 -23.37
CA ARG A 335 22.97 8.94 -23.63
C ARG A 335 21.75 8.31 -24.31
N ASP A 336 21.84 7.05 -24.69
CA ASP A 336 20.77 6.28 -25.31
C ASP A 336 20.70 4.85 -24.74
N ALA A 337 19.56 4.20 -24.95
CA ALA A 337 19.27 2.88 -24.41
C ALA A 337 20.14 1.78 -25.00
N GLN A 338 20.55 1.88 -26.26
CA GLN A 338 21.32 0.84 -26.93
C GLN A 338 22.75 0.82 -26.42
N SER A 339 23.41 1.99 -26.35
CA SER A 339 24.73 2.15 -25.73
C SER A 339 24.70 1.68 -24.27
N CYS A 340 23.75 2.17 -23.46
CA CYS A 340 23.65 1.77 -22.05
C CYS A 340 23.50 0.25 -21.89
N LEU A 341 22.65 -0.40 -22.68
CA LEU A 341 22.37 -1.83 -22.59
C LEU A 341 23.44 -2.72 -23.25
N SER A 342 24.50 -2.13 -23.82
CA SER A 342 25.68 -2.83 -24.32
C SER A 342 26.91 -2.71 -23.42
N MET A 343 26.83 -1.99 -22.30
CA MET A 343 27.97 -1.58 -21.49
C MET A 343 27.97 -2.17 -20.07
N ARG A 344 29.17 -2.26 -19.48
CA ARG A 344 29.42 -2.43 -18.05
C ARG A 344 30.37 -1.34 -17.58
N ASP A 345 30.25 -0.94 -16.32
CA ASP A 345 31.12 0.08 -15.74
C ASP A 345 32.54 -0.46 -15.53
N ASP A 346 33.55 0.25 -16.02
CA ASP A 346 34.96 -0.11 -15.83
C ASP A 346 35.79 1.06 -15.28
N ARG A 347 35.15 1.97 -14.53
CA ARG A 347 35.87 3.01 -13.78
C ARG A 347 36.87 2.38 -12.81
N ASP A 348 37.99 3.04 -12.57
CA ASP A 348 39.03 2.57 -11.65
C ASP A 348 38.58 2.45 -10.18
N LYS A 349 37.42 3.02 -9.83
CA LYS A 349 36.82 2.90 -8.50
C LYS A 349 35.96 1.64 -8.42
N GLU A 350 36.41 0.67 -7.65
CA GLU A 350 35.63 -0.56 -7.38
C GLU A 350 34.27 -0.24 -6.73
N THR A 351 34.22 0.75 -5.82
CA THR A 351 32.99 1.19 -5.17
C THR A 351 32.85 2.71 -5.10
N VAL A 352 31.61 3.19 -4.99
CA VAL A 352 31.26 4.56 -4.60
C VAL A 352 30.10 4.51 -3.62
N VAL A 353 30.31 5.04 -2.41
CA VAL A 353 29.36 4.95 -1.27
C VAL A 353 28.94 3.49 -0.99
N GLY A 354 29.92 2.58 -1.03
CA GLY A 354 29.77 1.17 -0.68
C GLY A 354 29.10 0.31 -1.75
N LEU A 355 28.73 0.92 -2.88
CA LEU A 355 28.05 0.28 -4.01
C LEU A 355 29.12 -0.10 -5.02
N LYS A 356 29.11 -1.36 -5.47
CA LYS A 356 29.99 -1.91 -6.50
C LYS A 356 29.72 -1.15 -7.79
N LEU A 357 30.76 -0.53 -8.36
CA LEU A 357 30.69 0.05 -9.71
C LEU A 357 31.38 -0.88 -10.69
N LYS A 358 32.69 -1.08 -10.51
CA LYS A 358 33.53 -1.79 -11.47
C LYS A 358 33.01 -3.22 -11.74
N GLY A 359 32.84 -3.54 -13.02
CA GLY A 359 32.30 -4.79 -13.52
C GLY A 359 30.77 -4.92 -13.49
N GLN A 360 30.03 -3.98 -12.87
CA GLN A 360 28.57 -4.03 -12.89
C GLN A 360 28.02 -3.73 -14.29
N PRO A 361 26.98 -4.45 -14.74
CA PRO A 361 26.27 -4.07 -15.94
C PRO A 361 25.57 -2.72 -15.74
N CYS A 362 25.51 -1.95 -16.82
CA CYS A 362 24.79 -0.69 -16.82
C CYS A 362 23.27 -0.92 -16.86
N ALA A 363 22.50 -0.04 -16.21
CA ALA A 363 21.05 -0.07 -16.24
C ALA A 363 20.48 1.25 -16.77
N TRP A 364 19.60 1.14 -17.76
CA TRP A 364 18.97 2.25 -18.49
C TRP A 364 17.68 2.69 -17.81
N CYS A 365 17.59 3.96 -17.39
CA CYS A 365 16.45 4.50 -16.64
C CYS A 365 15.29 5.00 -17.52
N GLY A 366 15.04 4.30 -18.64
CA GLY A 366 13.89 4.57 -19.51
C GLY A 366 13.94 5.89 -20.29
N GLY A 367 15.09 6.56 -20.36
CA GLY A 367 15.24 7.90 -20.96
C GLY A 367 15.07 9.05 -19.97
N PHE A 368 14.90 8.76 -18.68
CA PHE A 368 14.88 9.73 -17.59
C PHE A 368 16.21 9.68 -16.81
N HIS A 369 16.48 10.70 -16.00
CA HIS A 369 17.65 10.71 -15.13
C HIS A 369 17.55 9.60 -14.07
N CYS A 370 18.63 8.82 -13.92
CA CYS A 370 18.76 7.71 -12.99
C CYS A 370 18.89 8.13 -11.53
N THR A 371 19.07 9.42 -11.23
CA THR A 371 18.93 9.96 -9.88
C THR A 371 18.41 11.40 -9.96
N SER A 372 18.04 11.98 -8.81
CA SER A 372 17.78 13.41 -8.69
C SER A 372 19.06 14.26 -8.56
N GLU A 373 20.23 13.65 -8.37
CA GLU A 373 21.49 14.35 -8.10
C GLU A 373 22.35 14.55 -9.36
N ASN A 374 22.05 13.86 -10.45
CA ASN A 374 22.78 13.97 -11.71
C ASN A 374 21.85 13.87 -12.95
N SER A 375 22.40 14.13 -14.13
CA SER A 375 21.65 14.07 -15.40
C SER A 375 21.85 12.75 -16.17
N ASN A 376 22.44 11.73 -15.54
CA ASN A 376 22.79 10.48 -16.22
C ASN A 376 21.53 9.66 -16.53
N LEU A 377 21.38 9.20 -17.77
CA LEU A 377 20.23 8.37 -18.21
C LEU A 377 20.49 6.86 -18.02
N CYS A 378 21.70 6.54 -17.57
CA CYS A 378 22.26 5.21 -17.42
C CYS A 378 23.22 5.24 -16.21
N GLU A 379 23.14 4.28 -15.30
CA GLU A 379 24.04 4.15 -14.15
C GLU A 379 24.34 2.65 -13.89
N PRO A 380 25.35 2.30 -13.09
CA PRO A 380 25.60 0.90 -12.71
C PRO A 380 24.41 0.30 -11.96
N TYR A 381 24.13 -0.98 -12.20
CA TYR A 381 22.97 -1.64 -11.62
C TYR A 381 22.91 -1.54 -10.09
N ASP A 382 23.99 -1.86 -9.38
CA ASP A 382 24.04 -1.79 -7.91
C ASP A 382 23.78 -0.36 -7.39
N PHE A 383 24.24 0.66 -8.13
CA PHE A 383 24.02 2.07 -7.79
C PHE A 383 22.53 2.47 -7.90
N ILE A 384 21.79 1.93 -8.87
CA ILE A 384 20.33 2.15 -9.03
C ILE A 384 19.51 1.30 -8.06
N ALA A 385 19.90 0.04 -7.88
CA ALA A 385 19.14 -0.94 -7.10
C ALA A 385 19.26 -0.68 -5.60
N ASN A 386 20.47 -0.35 -5.13
CA ASN A 386 20.80 -0.34 -3.71
C ASN A 386 21.36 1.01 -3.21
N GLY A 387 21.56 2.00 -4.10
CA GLY A 387 22.29 3.22 -3.79
C GLY A 387 21.54 4.36 -3.11
N LEU A 388 22.28 5.43 -2.81
CA LEU A 388 21.75 6.68 -2.21
C LEU A 388 20.60 7.25 -3.04
N GLY A 389 20.75 7.20 -4.35
CA GLY A 389 19.64 7.36 -5.27
C GLY A 389 19.03 5.99 -5.57
N ARG A 390 17.93 5.65 -4.89
CA ARG A 390 16.86 5.01 -5.67
C ARG A 390 16.61 5.95 -6.85
N ALA A 391 16.59 5.43 -8.07
CA ALA A 391 16.31 6.22 -9.28
C ALA A 391 14.89 6.84 -9.34
N PHE A 392 14.18 6.74 -8.22
CA PHE A 392 12.75 6.88 -8.01
C PHE A 392 12.48 7.60 -6.67
N SER A 393 13.39 8.47 -6.22
CA SER A 393 13.16 9.36 -5.06
C SER A 393 12.00 10.32 -5.28
N HIS A 394 11.73 10.65 -6.55
CA HIS A 394 10.48 11.28 -6.97
C HIS A 394 9.35 10.25 -6.98
N LYS A 395 8.26 10.55 -6.26
CA LYS A 395 7.10 9.67 -5.99
C LYS A 395 6.34 9.14 -7.23
N ASP A 396 6.71 9.58 -8.43
CA ASP A 396 5.91 9.47 -9.65
C ASP A 396 6.49 8.47 -10.68
N TYR A 397 7.70 7.96 -10.46
CA TYR A 397 8.41 7.10 -11.42
C TYR A 397 8.70 5.73 -10.80
N HIS A 398 8.21 4.67 -11.43
CA HIS A 398 8.20 3.33 -10.84
C HIS A 398 9.53 2.57 -11.01
N GLY A 399 9.90 1.78 -10.00
CA GLY A 399 11.00 0.79 -10.06
C GLY A 399 10.80 -0.40 -11.02
N TYR A 400 9.99 -0.24 -12.06
CA TYR A 400 9.67 -1.25 -13.08
C TYR A 400 10.04 -0.81 -14.51
N THR A 401 10.61 0.39 -14.69
CA THR A 401 10.93 0.95 -16.02
C THR A 401 12.38 0.82 -16.42
N TYR A 402 13.29 0.57 -15.48
CA TYR A 402 14.70 0.40 -15.81
C TYR A 402 14.96 -0.96 -16.46
N ARG A 403 15.99 -1.04 -17.31
CA ARG A 403 16.44 -2.27 -17.95
C ARG A 403 17.92 -2.47 -17.66
N VAL A 404 18.33 -3.69 -17.37
CA VAL A 404 19.72 -4.02 -17.04
C VAL A 404 20.40 -4.62 -18.26
N ALA A 405 21.65 -4.22 -18.53
CA ALA A 405 22.50 -4.88 -19.49
C ALA A 405 22.83 -6.31 -19.04
N GLY A 406 23.04 -7.21 -19.98
CA GLY A 406 23.47 -8.58 -19.69
C GLY A 406 23.71 -9.38 -20.94
N CYS A 407 24.24 -10.58 -20.78
CA CYS A 407 24.59 -11.44 -21.90
C CYS A 407 23.50 -12.44 -22.23
N LYS A 408 23.06 -12.45 -23.49
CA LYS A 408 22.18 -13.48 -24.05
C LYS A 408 22.84 -14.08 -25.28
N ASN A 409 23.23 -15.36 -25.19
CA ASN A 409 23.97 -16.09 -26.22
C ASN A 409 25.29 -15.38 -26.62
N GLY A 410 26.06 -14.90 -25.64
CA GLY A 410 27.33 -14.21 -25.87
C GLY A 410 27.21 -12.84 -26.56
N ARG A 411 26.02 -12.23 -26.57
CA ARG A 411 25.78 -10.88 -27.11
C ARG A 411 25.07 -10.02 -26.08
N PRO A 412 25.30 -8.68 -26.07
CA PRO A 412 24.55 -7.78 -25.23
C PRO A 412 23.04 -7.84 -25.49
N ALA A 413 22.27 -7.85 -24.41
CA ALA A 413 20.82 -7.83 -24.42
C ALA A 413 20.29 -7.11 -23.18
N ALA A 414 19.07 -6.58 -23.29
CA ALA A 414 18.31 -6.16 -22.12
C ALA A 414 17.80 -7.40 -21.36
N ILE A 415 18.12 -7.50 -20.07
CA ILE A 415 17.59 -8.55 -19.20
C ILE A 415 16.57 -7.93 -18.23
N SER A 416 15.42 -8.58 -18.11
CA SER A 416 14.36 -8.20 -17.18
C SER A 416 14.63 -8.81 -15.81
N VAL A 417 15.25 -8.04 -14.92
CA VAL A 417 15.41 -8.42 -13.51
C VAL A 417 14.11 -8.09 -12.77
N LEU A 418 13.19 -9.05 -12.71
CA LEU A 418 12.06 -8.97 -11.78
C LEU A 418 12.53 -9.39 -10.39
N PRO A 419 12.21 -8.65 -9.32
CA PRO A 419 12.41 -9.13 -7.95
C PRO A 419 11.53 -10.36 -7.74
N THR A 420 12.15 -11.53 -7.59
CA THR A 420 11.44 -12.75 -7.16
C THR A 420 11.20 -12.68 -5.66
N GLU A 421 10.02 -12.21 -5.27
CA GLU A 421 9.52 -12.45 -3.91
C GLU A 421 9.24 -13.95 -3.72
N SER A 422 9.60 -14.47 -2.54
CA SER A 422 9.54 -15.87 -2.11
C SER A 422 10.48 -16.84 -2.84
N GLY A 423 11.41 -17.43 -2.08
CA GLY A 423 12.25 -18.53 -2.55
C GLY A 423 11.44 -19.82 -2.69
N GLY A 424 11.31 -20.31 -3.92
CA GLY A 424 10.78 -21.64 -4.26
C GLY A 424 11.65 -22.25 -5.35
N LEU A 425 12.09 -23.50 -5.14
CA LEU A 425 13.05 -24.19 -6.00
C LEU A 425 12.66 -24.17 -7.49
N ALA A 426 13.54 -23.59 -8.32
CA ALA A 426 13.43 -23.66 -9.76
C ALA A 426 13.77 -25.08 -10.26
N SER A 427 12.74 -25.93 -10.40
CA SER A 427 12.83 -27.21 -11.11
C SER A 427 11.53 -27.51 -11.87
N SER A 428 11.68 -27.89 -13.14
CA SER A 428 10.67 -28.51 -14.00
C SER A 428 9.29 -27.83 -14.13
N TYR A 429 9.18 -26.95 -15.13
CA TYR A 429 8.02 -26.91 -16.03
C TYR A 429 8.51 -26.92 -17.47
N PRO A 430 8.03 -27.83 -18.35
CA PRO A 430 8.43 -27.87 -19.76
C PRO A 430 7.68 -26.82 -20.59
N ASP A 431 8.30 -26.44 -21.72
CA ASP A 431 7.77 -25.64 -22.84
C ASP A 431 6.31 -25.12 -22.74
N VAL A 432 6.17 -23.86 -22.31
CA VAL A 432 5.07 -23.00 -22.80
C VAL A 432 5.61 -22.17 -23.96
N THR A 433 5.57 -22.76 -25.15
CA THR A 433 6.01 -22.12 -26.39
C THR A 433 5.10 -20.94 -26.75
N MET A 434 5.51 -19.71 -26.41
CA MET A 434 4.89 -18.52 -27.01
C MET A 434 5.18 -18.51 -28.52
N GLY A 435 4.13 -18.36 -29.32
CA GLY A 435 4.11 -18.74 -30.73
C GLY A 435 5.19 -18.10 -31.61
N LEU A 436 5.78 -18.95 -32.45
CA LEU A 436 6.71 -18.60 -33.53
C LEU A 436 6.10 -17.53 -34.47
N TYR A 437 6.81 -16.42 -34.66
CA TYR A 437 6.70 -15.59 -35.88
C TYR A 437 7.92 -15.84 -36.78
N PRO A 438 7.75 -15.84 -38.11
CA PRO A 438 8.82 -16.24 -39.04
C PRO A 438 9.89 -15.16 -39.21
N LYS A 439 11.07 -15.61 -39.64
CA LYS A 439 12.30 -14.82 -39.89
C LYS A 439 12.03 -13.46 -40.58
N LEU A 440 12.35 -12.38 -39.86
CA LEU A 440 12.67 -11.07 -40.44
C LEU A 440 13.92 -10.52 -39.75
N GLY A 441 14.96 -10.23 -40.53
CA GLY A 441 16.26 -9.79 -40.02
C GLY A 441 16.34 -8.29 -39.80
N ALA A 442 15.93 -7.81 -38.64
CA ALA A 442 16.27 -6.51 -38.06
C ALA A 442 16.06 -6.55 -36.54
N PRO A 443 16.85 -5.84 -35.71
CA PRO A 443 16.59 -5.76 -34.28
C PRO A 443 15.27 -5.02 -34.04
N ALA A 444 14.34 -5.67 -33.34
CA ALA A 444 13.07 -5.04 -32.97
C ALA A 444 13.32 -3.89 -31.99
N ALA A 445 12.73 -2.72 -32.25
CA ALA A 445 12.74 -1.61 -31.31
C ALA A 445 12.01 -2.03 -30.02
N LEU A 446 12.75 -2.12 -28.91
CA LEU A 446 12.25 -2.65 -27.64
C LEU A 446 11.43 -1.58 -26.90
N VAL A 447 10.18 -1.42 -27.28
CA VAL A 447 9.20 -0.51 -26.64
C VAL A 447 8.65 -1.15 -25.34
N PRO A 448 8.42 -0.40 -24.24
CA PRO A 448 7.79 -0.95 -23.03
C PRO A 448 6.31 -1.34 -23.24
N PHE A 449 5.86 -2.41 -22.58
CA PHE A 449 4.61 -3.13 -22.88
C PHE A 449 3.30 -2.32 -22.81
N TRP A 450 3.31 -1.18 -22.11
CA TRP A 450 2.16 -0.27 -21.97
C TRP A 450 1.97 0.75 -23.12
N VAL A 451 2.95 0.86 -24.02
CA VAL A 451 2.85 1.72 -25.21
C VAL A 451 2.13 0.94 -26.28
N ALA A 452 1.05 1.51 -26.84
CA ALA A 452 0.30 0.88 -27.91
C ALA A 452 1.21 0.61 -29.10
N VAL A 453 0.99 -0.51 -29.79
CA VAL A 453 1.69 -0.81 -31.03
C VAL A 453 1.31 0.24 -32.07
N LYS A 454 2.32 0.91 -32.63
CA LYS A 454 2.17 1.85 -33.75
C LYS A 454 1.50 1.14 -34.94
N PRO A 455 0.38 1.66 -35.48
CA PRO A 455 -0.25 1.10 -36.67
C PRO A 455 0.73 0.96 -37.84
N SER A 456 0.58 -0.11 -38.63
CA SER A 456 1.45 -0.32 -39.79
C SER A 456 1.26 0.78 -40.84
N ASN A 457 2.26 1.03 -41.68
CA ASN A 457 2.12 2.00 -42.79
C ASN A 457 0.89 1.73 -43.67
N LYS A 458 0.51 0.45 -43.86
CA LYS A 458 -0.71 0.06 -44.57
C LYS A 458 -1.98 0.44 -43.79
N SER A 459 -1.96 0.25 -42.47
CA SER A 459 -3.02 0.63 -41.53
C SER A 459 -3.14 2.14 -41.29
N MET A 460 -2.27 2.96 -41.90
CA MET A 460 -2.32 4.44 -41.86
C MET A 460 -2.72 5.08 -43.20
N GLN A 461 -2.91 4.30 -44.27
CA GLN A 461 -3.18 4.84 -45.61
C GLN A 461 -4.54 5.53 -45.73
N CYS A 462 -5.56 5.05 -45.00
CA CYS A 462 -6.89 5.67 -45.00
C CYS A 462 -7.00 6.91 -44.10
N LEU A 463 -6.03 7.15 -43.21
CA LEU A 463 -6.07 8.28 -42.29
C LEU A 463 -5.94 9.59 -43.07
N GLN A 464 -6.83 10.52 -42.78
CA GLN A 464 -6.89 11.82 -43.43
C GLN A 464 -5.69 12.66 -42.99
N PRO A 465 -4.94 13.28 -43.93
CA PRO A 465 -3.85 14.17 -43.58
C PRO A 465 -4.40 15.45 -42.92
N ALA A 466 -3.92 15.77 -41.72
CA ALA A 466 -4.26 16.99 -40.98
C ALA A 466 -3.23 18.10 -41.27
N PRO A 467 -3.53 19.13 -42.09
CA PRO A 467 -2.52 20.11 -42.52
C PRO A 467 -2.00 21.01 -41.39
N GLY A 468 -2.77 21.16 -40.30
CA GLY A 468 -2.33 21.82 -39.06
C GLY A 468 -1.62 20.88 -38.07
N GLY A 469 -1.33 19.65 -38.49
CA GLY A 469 -0.85 18.56 -37.62
C GLY A 469 -1.93 17.98 -36.72
N CYS A 470 -1.59 16.93 -35.97
CA CYS A 470 -2.52 16.30 -35.03
C CYS A 470 -3.02 17.28 -33.96
N ARG A 471 -2.20 18.27 -33.59
CA ARG A 471 -2.55 19.30 -32.59
C ARG A 471 -3.67 20.23 -32.99
N SER A 472 -3.97 20.38 -34.29
CA SER A 472 -5.12 21.17 -34.75
C SER A 472 -6.46 20.43 -34.59
N LEU A 473 -6.43 19.13 -34.25
CA LEU A 473 -7.60 18.27 -34.18
C LEU A 473 -8.19 18.33 -32.76
N THR A 474 -9.28 19.07 -32.61
CA THR A 474 -9.93 19.32 -31.32
C THR A 474 -11.01 18.30 -30.97
N THR A 475 -11.40 17.42 -31.90
CA THR A 475 -12.44 16.40 -31.68
C THR A 475 -11.86 14.99 -31.76
N MET A 476 -12.44 14.05 -31.02
CA MET A 476 -12.06 12.64 -31.10
C MET A 476 -12.23 12.08 -32.51
N GLU A 477 -13.25 12.51 -33.26
CA GLU A 477 -13.50 12.09 -34.65
C GLU A 477 -12.35 12.48 -35.58
N SER A 478 -12.02 13.78 -35.60
CA SER A 478 -10.96 14.30 -36.46
C SER A 478 -9.59 13.74 -36.06
N CYS A 479 -9.34 13.56 -34.77
CA CYS A 479 -8.13 12.91 -34.26
C CYS A 479 -8.04 11.41 -34.65
N MET A 480 -9.08 10.62 -34.42
CA MET A 480 -9.07 9.17 -34.66
C MET A 480 -9.10 8.77 -36.14
N THR A 481 -9.50 9.68 -37.02
CA THR A 481 -9.41 9.53 -38.47
C THR A 481 -8.18 10.22 -39.06
N GLY A 482 -7.39 10.93 -38.25
CA GLY A 482 -6.30 11.79 -38.69
C GLY A 482 -4.92 11.15 -38.65
N ARG A 483 -4.04 11.65 -39.52
CA ARG A 483 -2.58 11.56 -39.40
C ARG A 483 -1.97 12.94 -39.53
N ASP A 484 -0.84 13.18 -38.87
CA ASP A 484 -0.13 14.45 -38.97
C ASP A 484 0.28 14.73 -40.42
N ALA A 485 -0.01 15.94 -40.90
CA ALA A 485 0.49 16.45 -42.18
C ALA A 485 0.89 17.93 -42.03
N SER A 486 1.45 18.29 -40.88
CA SER A 486 1.96 19.64 -40.59
C SER A 486 3.17 20.03 -41.45
N GLY A 487 3.79 19.08 -42.16
CA GLY A 487 5.06 19.26 -42.86
C GLY A 487 6.28 19.28 -41.92
N VAL A 488 6.08 19.25 -40.60
CA VAL A 488 7.17 19.14 -39.61
C VAL A 488 7.67 17.71 -39.62
N LYS A 489 8.74 17.42 -40.37
CA LYS A 489 9.28 16.04 -40.49
C LYS A 489 9.63 15.41 -39.14
N SER A 490 10.20 16.20 -38.23
CA SER A 490 10.55 15.76 -36.88
C SER A 490 10.58 16.92 -35.88
N TRP A 491 10.34 16.61 -34.61
CA TRP A 491 10.43 17.54 -33.48
C TRP A 491 11.16 16.85 -32.32
N LYS A 492 12.23 17.47 -31.79
CA LYS A 492 13.06 16.93 -30.70
C LYS A 492 13.57 15.50 -30.97
N GLY A 493 13.95 15.22 -32.22
CA GLY A 493 14.46 13.91 -32.66
C GLY A 493 13.39 12.87 -33.01
N LEU A 494 12.11 13.16 -32.77
CA LEU A 494 10.99 12.26 -33.02
C LEU A 494 10.31 12.60 -34.33
N LYS A 495 9.88 11.58 -35.08
CA LYS A 495 9.12 11.77 -36.31
C LYS A 495 7.74 12.36 -35.98
N ILE A 496 7.27 13.29 -36.80
CA ILE A 496 5.97 13.95 -36.61
C ILE A 496 5.13 13.81 -37.89
N ASP A 497 5.63 14.30 -39.02
CA ASP A 497 4.91 14.21 -40.30
C ASP A 497 4.59 12.75 -40.70
N GLY A 498 3.34 12.53 -41.11
CA GLY A 498 2.79 11.23 -41.46
C GLY A 498 2.57 10.26 -40.31
N GLU A 499 2.71 10.69 -39.05
CA GLU A 499 2.38 9.87 -37.86
C GLU A 499 0.87 9.77 -37.65
N PRO A 500 0.35 8.64 -37.15
CA PRO A 500 -1.05 8.54 -36.77
C PRO A 500 -1.30 9.42 -35.55
N CYS A 501 -2.47 10.05 -35.51
CA CYS A 501 -2.82 10.89 -34.38
C CYS A 501 -3.27 10.07 -33.16
N VAL A 502 -3.02 10.58 -31.96
CA VAL A 502 -3.37 9.95 -30.69
C VAL A 502 -4.31 10.87 -29.92
N TRP A 503 -5.55 10.42 -29.71
CA TRP A 503 -6.53 11.10 -28.89
C TRP A 503 -6.25 10.84 -27.42
N CYS A 504 -6.14 11.90 -26.61
CA CYS A 504 -5.76 11.81 -25.20
C CYS A 504 -6.96 11.77 -24.24
N GLY A 505 -8.09 11.23 -24.72
CA GLY A 505 -9.26 10.95 -23.89
C GLY A 505 -10.03 12.19 -23.44
N GLY A 506 -10.03 13.26 -24.26
CA GLY A 506 -10.66 14.55 -23.93
C GLY A 506 -9.83 15.44 -22.99
N GLY A 507 -8.74 14.93 -22.44
CA GLY A 507 -7.74 15.71 -21.71
C GLY A 507 -6.57 16.16 -22.60
N HIS A 508 -5.75 17.06 -22.09
CA HIS A 508 -4.53 17.49 -22.75
C HIS A 508 -3.49 16.37 -22.85
N CYS A 509 -2.88 16.21 -24.02
CA CYS A 509 -1.87 15.18 -24.28
C CYS A 509 -0.54 15.42 -23.54
N THR A 510 -0.24 16.67 -23.17
CA THR A 510 0.95 17.02 -22.39
C THR A 510 0.58 17.99 -21.28
N SER A 511 1.43 18.10 -20.24
CA SER A 511 1.21 19.06 -19.16
C SER A 511 1.29 20.53 -19.61
N ASN A 512 1.87 20.80 -20.79
CA ASN A 512 2.20 22.14 -21.26
C ASN A 512 1.53 22.48 -22.60
N SER A 513 0.56 21.69 -23.07
CA SER A 513 -0.17 21.93 -24.31
C SER A 513 -1.68 21.90 -24.06
N SER A 514 -2.43 22.66 -24.85
CA SER A 514 -3.89 22.56 -24.90
C SER A 514 -4.38 21.46 -25.86
N SER A 515 -3.47 20.78 -26.56
CA SER A 515 -3.79 19.75 -27.57
C SER A 515 -4.49 18.55 -26.93
N LEU A 516 -5.69 18.22 -27.42
CA LEU A 516 -6.43 17.00 -27.07
C LEU A 516 -5.98 15.79 -27.93
N CYS A 517 -5.14 16.07 -28.93
CA CYS A 517 -4.66 15.16 -29.94
C CYS A 517 -3.20 15.47 -30.27
N ASP A 518 -2.31 14.47 -30.27
CA ASP A 518 -0.88 14.63 -30.58
C ASP A 518 -0.36 13.52 -31.52
N PRO A 519 0.74 13.74 -32.27
CA PRO A 519 1.34 12.73 -33.13
C PRO A 519 1.89 11.55 -32.32
N PHE A 520 1.72 10.31 -32.79
CA PHE A 520 2.05 9.10 -32.03
C PHE A 520 3.46 9.07 -31.44
N ASP A 521 4.51 9.27 -32.25
CA ASP A 521 5.88 9.20 -31.71
C ASP A 521 6.14 10.32 -30.67
N PHE A 522 5.49 11.48 -30.78
CA PHE A 522 5.57 12.54 -29.76
C PHE A 522 4.80 12.18 -28.48
N ALA A 523 3.60 11.62 -28.61
CA ALA A 523 2.74 11.18 -27.51
C ALA A 523 3.25 9.93 -26.79
N MET A 524 4.16 9.15 -27.41
CA MET A 524 4.73 7.94 -26.82
C MET A 524 6.18 8.10 -26.38
N TYR A 525 6.97 8.97 -27.00
CA TYR A 525 8.43 9.07 -26.78
C TYR A 525 8.97 10.49 -26.57
N GLY A 526 8.14 11.55 -26.68
CA GLY A 526 8.59 12.96 -26.57
C GLY A 526 8.34 13.61 -25.22
N GLU A 527 8.19 14.94 -25.21
CA GLU A 527 7.63 15.64 -24.04
C GLU A 527 6.17 15.28 -23.80
N GLY A 528 5.50 14.73 -24.82
CA GLY A 528 4.21 14.08 -24.69
C GLY A 528 4.29 12.60 -24.33
N ALA A 529 5.48 12.00 -24.13
CA ALA A 529 5.64 10.59 -23.77
C ALA A 529 4.77 10.25 -22.56
N ALA A 530 3.65 9.60 -22.83
CA ALA A 530 2.64 9.12 -21.90
C ALA A 530 2.83 9.60 -20.44
N TYR A 531 2.49 10.87 -20.22
CA TYR A 531 2.06 11.46 -18.95
C TYR A 531 3.11 11.72 -17.86
N LYS A 532 3.55 12.99 -17.75
CA LYS A 532 4.04 13.60 -16.49
C LYS A 532 2.92 13.80 -15.43
N THR A 533 1.65 13.80 -15.84
CA THR A 533 0.47 13.90 -14.97
C THR A 533 -0.53 12.81 -15.34
N PHE A 534 -0.84 11.94 -14.37
CA PHE A 534 -1.31 10.55 -14.49
C PHE A 534 -2.61 10.25 -15.30
N ILE A 535 -3.25 11.24 -15.93
CA ILE A 535 -4.68 11.14 -16.28
C ILE A 535 -5.00 10.16 -17.42
N ALA A 536 -4.24 10.09 -18.53
CA ALA A 536 -4.74 9.39 -19.74
C ALA A 536 -4.05 8.06 -20.14
N LYS A 537 -3.21 7.45 -19.30
CA LYS A 537 -2.56 6.14 -19.59
C LYS A 537 -3.53 5.00 -19.95
N GLY A 538 -4.78 5.06 -19.47
CA GLY A 538 -5.81 4.05 -19.73
C GLY A 538 -6.81 4.37 -20.85
N ILE A 539 -6.79 5.58 -21.43
CA ILE A 539 -7.87 6.07 -22.32
C ILE A 539 -7.40 6.66 -23.64
N TYR A 540 -6.09 6.72 -23.88
CA TYR A 540 -5.60 7.18 -25.18
C TYR A 540 -6.02 6.21 -26.29
N LYS A 541 -6.41 6.75 -27.44
CA LYS A 541 -6.79 5.97 -28.62
C LYS A 541 -5.91 6.42 -29.79
N VAL A 542 -5.29 5.46 -30.48
CA VAL A 542 -4.42 5.71 -31.65
C VAL A 542 -5.25 5.53 -32.92
N ALA A 543 -5.19 6.51 -33.82
CA ALA A 543 -5.83 6.46 -35.14
C ALA A 543 -5.33 5.26 -35.96
N ASP A 544 -6.25 4.38 -36.38
CA ASP A 544 -5.93 3.10 -37.04
C ASP A 544 -7.07 2.70 -37.98
N CYS A 545 -6.76 2.47 -39.25
CA CYS A 545 -7.73 2.04 -40.26
C CYS A 545 -8.35 0.65 -40.00
N GLN A 546 -7.72 -0.19 -39.18
CA GLN A 546 -8.13 -1.58 -38.98
C GLN A 546 -8.97 -1.82 -37.72
N LYS A 547 -9.14 -0.81 -36.87
CA LYS A 547 -10.05 -0.87 -35.72
C LYS A 547 -11.40 -0.28 -36.14
N PRO A 548 -12.43 -1.10 -36.44
CA PRO A 548 -13.77 -0.55 -36.45
C PRO A 548 -14.04 0.08 -35.08
N HIS A 549 -14.79 1.18 -35.04
CA HIS A 549 -15.47 1.60 -33.81
C HIS A 549 -16.18 0.37 -33.23
N VAL A 550 -16.21 0.25 -31.90
CA VAL A 550 -16.86 -0.89 -31.22
C VAL A 550 -18.35 -0.86 -31.57
N GLN A 551 -18.72 -1.54 -32.65
CA GLN A 551 -20.10 -1.72 -33.03
C GLN A 551 -20.70 -2.60 -31.95
N LEU A 552 -21.60 -2.02 -31.17
CA LEU A 552 -22.47 -2.77 -30.28
C LEU A 552 -23.08 -3.92 -31.09
N PRO A 553 -22.93 -5.18 -30.65
CA PRO A 553 -23.54 -6.28 -31.38
C PRO A 553 -25.05 -6.07 -31.36
N GLN A 554 -25.72 -6.33 -32.49
CA GLN A 554 -27.13 -6.01 -32.70
C GLN A 554 -28.05 -6.91 -31.84
N TYR A 555 -28.19 -6.59 -30.56
CA TYR A 555 -29.09 -7.28 -29.65
C TYR A 555 -30.49 -6.66 -29.65
N SER A 556 -31.49 -7.53 -29.56
CA SER A 556 -32.88 -7.09 -29.40
C SER A 556 -33.11 -6.59 -27.98
N TYR A 557 -32.90 -5.28 -27.75
CA TYR A 557 -33.34 -4.58 -26.54
C TYR A 557 -34.87 -4.42 -26.48
N SER A 558 -35.63 -5.44 -26.89
CA SER A 558 -37.10 -5.43 -26.99
C SER A 558 -37.77 -5.54 -25.62
N CYS A 559 -37.10 -6.10 -24.61
CA CYS A 559 -37.62 -6.12 -23.25
C CYS A 559 -37.57 -4.76 -22.54
N LEU A 560 -36.70 -3.84 -23.00
CA LEU A 560 -36.47 -2.54 -22.36
C LEU A 560 -37.49 -1.50 -22.85
N HIS A 561 -38.06 -0.73 -21.91
CA HIS A 561 -38.99 0.33 -22.22
C HIS A 561 -38.27 1.50 -22.91
N LYS A 562 -38.78 1.93 -24.05
CA LYS A 562 -38.29 3.14 -24.73
C LYS A 562 -38.66 4.36 -23.88
N THR A 563 -37.68 5.22 -23.55
CA THR A 563 -37.95 6.42 -22.74
C THR A 563 -38.76 7.47 -23.52
N GLY A 564 -39.16 8.55 -22.84
CA GLY A 564 -39.73 9.72 -23.48
C GLY A 564 -38.73 10.47 -24.38
N PRO A 565 -39.15 11.59 -25.00
CA PRO A 565 -38.30 12.36 -25.92
C PRO A 565 -37.03 12.94 -25.30
N GLY A 566 -36.90 12.93 -23.97
CA GLY A 566 -35.69 13.32 -23.24
C GLY A 566 -34.63 12.22 -23.06
N GLY A 567 -34.80 11.03 -23.65
CA GLY A 567 -33.75 9.99 -23.63
C GLY A 567 -33.50 9.38 -22.24
N CYS A 568 -32.36 8.69 -22.09
CA CYS A 568 -31.90 8.16 -20.80
C CYS A 568 -31.54 9.29 -19.82
N SER A 569 -30.99 10.40 -20.33
CA SER A 569 -30.58 11.58 -19.55
C SER A 569 -31.71 12.29 -18.80
N SER A 570 -32.97 12.04 -19.18
CA SER A 570 -34.15 12.49 -18.46
C SER A 570 -34.56 11.63 -17.25
N ILE A 571 -33.88 10.50 -16.99
CA ILE A 571 -34.20 9.60 -15.88
C ILE A 571 -33.33 9.90 -14.65
N TRP A 572 -34.01 10.02 -13.51
CA TRP A 572 -33.41 10.35 -12.21
C TRP A 572 -33.42 9.20 -11.19
N ASP A 573 -34.00 8.06 -11.54
CA ASP A 573 -34.06 6.88 -10.66
C ASP A 573 -33.45 5.62 -11.32
N ALA A 574 -32.79 4.81 -10.49
CA ALA A 574 -32.08 3.62 -10.92
C ALA A 574 -33.00 2.56 -11.54
N GLN A 575 -34.24 2.43 -11.05
CA GLN A 575 -35.12 1.34 -11.45
C GLN A 575 -35.72 1.57 -12.84
N THR A 576 -36.12 2.80 -13.15
CA THR A 576 -36.54 3.19 -14.50
C THR A 576 -35.36 3.12 -15.45
N CYS A 577 -34.19 3.65 -15.06
CA CYS A 577 -32.99 3.64 -15.90
C CYS A 577 -32.64 2.20 -16.32
N LEU A 578 -32.57 1.27 -15.37
CA LEU A 578 -32.18 -0.12 -15.62
C LEU A 578 -33.26 -0.99 -16.26
N ARG A 579 -34.42 -0.41 -16.56
CA ARG A 579 -35.51 -1.02 -17.33
C ARG A 579 -35.72 -0.37 -18.68
N SER A 580 -34.89 0.61 -19.04
CA SER A 580 -35.10 1.48 -20.18
C SER A 580 -33.98 1.45 -21.23
N LYS A 581 -34.37 1.87 -22.42
CA LYS A 581 -33.48 2.22 -23.52
C LYS A 581 -33.85 3.59 -24.05
N ASP A 582 -32.88 4.33 -24.58
CA ASP A 582 -33.06 5.70 -25.00
C ASP A 582 -34.19 5.84 -26.04
N GLY A 583 -35.14 6.73 -25.75
CA GLY A 583 -36.24 7.09 -26.61
C GLY A 583 -36.20 8.54 -27.10
N SER A 584 -35.07 9.23 -26.95
CA SER A 584 -34.91 10.61 -27.42
C SER A 584 -35.16 10.71 -28.93
N ARG A 585 -35.45 11.89 -29.44
CA ARG A 585 -35.54 12.11 -30.91
C ARG A 585 -34.17 12.25 -31.58
N VAL A 586 -33.09 12.15 -30.81
CA VAL A 586 -31.72 12.36 -31.27
C VAL A 586 -31.12 11.00 -31.57
N GLU A 587 -30.90 10.68 -32.85
CA GLU A 587 -30.29 9.38 -33.21
C GLU A 587 -28.84 9.29 -32.72
N ARG A 588 -28.09 10.39 -32.82
CA ARG A 588 -26.68 10.47 -32.46
C ARG A 588 -26.31 11.78 -31.77
N VAL A 589 -25.36 11.72 -30.84
CA VAL A 589 -24.69 12.88 -30.25
C VAL A 589 -23.20 12.80 -30.62
N GLY A 590 -22.79 13.60 -31.59
CA GLY A 590 -21.50 13.40 -32.27
C GLY A 590 -21.48 12.08 -33.04
N MET A 591 -20.37 11.32 -32.93
CA MET A 591 -20.28 9.97 -33.50
C MET A 591 -21.08 8.90 -32.73
N LEU A 592 -21.60 9.24 -31.54
CA LEU A 592 -22.13 8.26 -30.60
C LEU A 592 -23.60 8.04 -30.87
N GLU A 593 -23.97 6.79 -31.08
CA GLU A 593 -25.36 6.41 -31.25
C GLU A 593 -26.02 6.45 -29.87
N VAL A 594 -27.14 7.15 -29.72
CA VAL A 594 -27.83 7.22 -28.44
C VAL A 594 -29.21 6.59 -28.52
N HIS A 595 -29.95 6.83 -29.61
CA HIS A 595 -31.30 6.32 -29.76
C HIS A 595 -31.38 4.80 -29.74
N GLY A 596 -32.33 4.26 -28.98
CA GLY A 596 -32.57 2.82 -28.88
C GLY A 596 -31.51 2.04 -28.09
N GLN A 597 -30.43 2.68 -27.66
CA GLN A 597 -29.41 2.04 -26.83
C GLN A 597 -29.91 1.82 -25.38
N PRO A 598 -29.49 0.74 -24.71
CA PRO A 598 -29.78 0.53 -23.31
C PRO A 598 -29.24 1.67 -22.44
N CYS A 599 -29.98 2.06 -21.41
CA CYS A 599 -29.53 3.08 -20.47
C CYS A 599 -28.53 2.51 -19.43
N VAL A 600 -27.59 3.35 -19.02
CA VAL A 600 -26.58 3.11 -17.98
C VAL A 600 -26.90 3.99 -16.78
N TRP A 601 -27.05 3.37 -15.61
CA TRP A 601 -27.16 4.08 -14.33
C TRP A 601 -25.77 4.28 -13.72
N CYS A 602 -25.39 5.53 -13.45
CA CYS A 602 -24.05 5.90 -13.01
C CYS A 602 -23.88 5.89 -11.47
N GLY A 603 -24.68 5.09 -10.77
CA GLY A 603 -24.53 4.87 -9.33
C GLY A 603 -25.16 5.93 -8.42
N GLY A 604 -25.99 6.83 -8.97
CA GLY A 604 -26.58 7.95 -8.21
C GLY A 604 -25.74 9.24 -8.24
N THR A 605 -24.61 9.22 -8.95
CA THR A 605 -23.83 10.42 -9.31
C THR A 605 -24.02 10.74 -10.80
N ALA A 606 -23.70 11.97 -11.20
CA ALA A 606 -23.76 12.39 -12.59
C ALA A 606 -22.89 11.50 -13.52
N CYS A 607 -23.44 11.12 -14.66
CA CYS A 607 -22.78 10.35 -15.71
C CYS A 607 -21.74 11.15 -16.51
N HIS A 608 -21.57 12.44 -16.22
CA HIS A 608 -20.57 13.31 -16.83
C HIS A 608 -20.33 14.55 -15.96
N SER A 609 -19.13 15.13 -16.04
CA SER A 609 -18.85 16.43 -15.44
C SER A 609 -19.67 17.51 -16.15
N GLY A 610 -20.35 18.38 -15.39
CA GLY A 610 -21.03 19.55 -15.92
C GLY A 610 -22.50 19.38 -16.32
N LYS A 611 -23.11 18.19 -16.20
CA LYS A 611 -24.59 18.06 -16.21
C LYS A 611 -25.08 16.99 -15.25
N ASN A 612 -26.30 17.15 -14.74
CA ASN A 612 -26.80 16.39 -13.59
C ASN A 612 -27.42 15.02 -13.93
N ALA A 613 -27.27 14.51 -15.16
CA ALA A 613 -27.92 13.26 -15.58
C ALA A 613 -27.34 12.05 -14.83
N LEU A 614 -28.17 11.35 -14.05
CA LEU A 614 -27.77 10.15 -13.29
C LEU A 614 -27.86 8.84 -14.11
N CYS A 615 -28.46 8.95 -15.29
CA CYS A 615 -28.71 7.88 -16.25
C CYS A 615 -28.33 8.39 -17.64
N GLU A 616 -27.61 7.62 -18.46
CA GLU A 616 -27.21 8.03 -19.83
C GLU A 616 -27.29 6.87 -20.83
N ALA A 617 -27.30 7.16 -22.13
CA ALA A 617 -27.23 6.12 -23.16
C ALA A 617 -25.84 5.43 -23.14
N PHE A 618 -25.77 4.11 -23.34
CA PHE A 618 -24.55 3.32 -23.11
C PHE A 618 -23.29 3.84 -23.83
N ASP A 619 -23.36 4.11 -25.13
CA ASP A 619 -22.23 4.61 -25.92
C ASP A 619 -21.86 6.06 -25.53
N PHE A 620 -22.84 6.86 -25.12
CA PHE A 620 -22.58 8.19 -24.56
C PHE A 620 -21.89 8.12 -23.18
N ALA A 621 -22.28 7.16 -22.34
CA ALA A 621 -21.70 6.93 -21.01
C ALA A 621 -20.29 6.32 -21.04
N LEU A 622 -19.91 5.62 -22.12
CA LEU A 622 -18.59 4.97 -22.26
C LEU A 622 -17.63 5.66 -23.23
N ASN A 623 -18.13 6.29 -24.29
CA ASN A 623 -17.33 6.92 -25.33
C ASN A 623 -17.60 8.43 -25.50
N GLY A 624 -18.48 9.03 -24.68
CA GLY A 624 -18.75 10.46 -24.62
C GLY A 624 -17.52 11.31 -24.26
N GLU A 625 -17.66 12.63 -24.35
CA GLU A 625 -16.65 13.61 -23.95
C GLU A 625 -16.32 13.62 -22.43
N SER A 626 -16.80 12.63 -21.67
CA SER A 626 -16.84 12.68 -20.22
C SER A 626 -15.82 11.77 -19.52
N THR A 627 -15.23 12.35 -18.49
CA THR A 627 -14.37 11.74 -17.47
C THR A 627 -15.10 10.76 -16.54
N ALA A 628 -16.36 10.39 -16.79
CA ALA A 628 -17.13 9.54 -15.87
C ALA A 628 -16.65 8.08 -15.82
N PHE A 629 -15.99 7.57 -16.88
CA PHE A 629 -15.27 6.29 -16.82
C PHE A 629 -13.99 6.39 -15.96
N MET A 630 -13.48 7.60 -15.72
CA MET A 630 -12.15 7.87 -15.14
C MET A 630 -12.14 8.08 -13.63
N THR A 631 -13.27 8.43 -13.02
CA THR A 631 -13.41 8.20 -11.57
C THR A 631 -13.51 6.69 -11.37
N PHE A 632 -12.44 6.07 -10.85
CA PHE A 632 -12.30 4.61 -10.57
C PHE A 632 -13.50 3.97 -9.85
N PHE A 633 -14.40 4.78 -9.29
CA PHE A 633 -15.64 4.32 -8.70
C PHE A 633 -16.64 3.73 -9.72
N ALA A 634 -16.56 4.11 -11.00
CA ALA A 634 -17.55 3.82 -12.02
C ALA A 634 -17.74 2.33 -12.33
N SER A 635 -16.68 1.56 -12.53
CA SER A 635 -16.77 0.15 -12.98
C SER A 635 -17.62 -0.75 -12.05
N ASP A 636 -17.63 -0.45 -10.74
CA ASP A 636 -18.39 -1.18 -9.72
C ASP A 636 -19.78 -0.60 -9.42
N THR A 637 -20.01 0.70 -9.70
CA THR A 637 -21.33 1.35 -9.47
C THR A 637 -22.20 1.36 -10.71
N PHE A 638 -21.60 1.32 -11.89
CA PHE A 638 -22.33 1.36 -13.15
C PHE A 638 -23.17 0.11 -13.31
N ARG A 639 -24.44 0.30 -13.66
CA ARG A 639 -25.38 -0.76 -13.97
C ARG A 639 -25.96 -0.46 -15.34
N LEU A 640 -26.04 -1.48 -16.18
CA LEU A 640 -26.57 -1.39 -17.53
C LEU A 640 -27.93 -2.07 -17.60
N ALA A 641 -28.90 -1.42 -18.25
CA ALA A 641 -30.16 -2.04 -18.63
C ALA A 641 -29.88 -3.17 -19.65
N ALA A 642 -30.14 -4.43 -19.28
CA ALA A 642 -29.98 -5.58 -20.16
C ALA A 642 -31.24 -6.44 -20.20
N CYS A 643 -31.36 -7.31 -21.21
CA CYS A 643 -32.41 -8.32 -21.28
C CYS A 643 -31.86 -9.68 -20.87
N LYS A 644 -32.45 -10.33 -19.87
CA LYS A 644 -32.20 -11.73 -19.53
C LYS A 644 -33.52 -12.50 -19.59
N SER A 645 -33.58 -13.52 -20.44
CA SER A 645 -34.79 -14.33 -20.68
C SER A 645 -36.05 -13.48 -20.96
N GLY A 646 -35.92 -12.44 -21.80
CA GLY A 646 -37.01 -11.53 -22.17
C GLY A 646 -37.45 -10.53 -21.09
N LYS A 647 -36.77 -10.46 -19.93
CA LYS A 647 -37.07 -9.52 -18.85
C LYS A 647 -35.93 -8.51 -18.64
N PRO A 648 -36.23 -7.22 -18.38
CA PRO A 648 -35.23 -6.26 -17.94
C PRO A 648 -34.50 -6.74 -16.69
N THR A 649 -33.17 -6.79 -16.77
CA THR A 649 -32.29 -7.24 -15.69
C THR A 649 -31.06 -6.33 -15.67
N PRO A 650 -30.72 -5.72 -14.52
CA PRO A 650 -29.48 -4.96 -14.39
C PRO A 650 -28.25 -5.85 -14.61
N ALA A 651 -27.36 -5.44 -15.50
CA ALA A 651 -26.04 -6.05 -15.70
C ALA A 651 -24.94 -5.18 -15.06
N THR A 652 -23.93 -5.82 -14.48
CA THR A 652 -22.66 -5.18 -14.12
C THR A 652 -21.68 -5.32 -15.28
N LEU A 653 -20.77 -4.35 -15.46
CA LEU A 653 -19.71 -4.47 -16.47
C LEU A 653 -18.85 -5.74 -16.24
N LYS A 654 -18.55 -6.07 -14.98
CA LYS A 654 -17.84 -7.30 -14.56
C LYS A 654 -18.61 -8.62 -14.76
N GLY A 655 -19.83 -8.58 -15.31
CA GLY A 655 -20.65 -9.76 -15.61
C GLY A 655 -21.25 -9.76 -17.02
N PHE A 656 -20.84 -8.82 -17.88
CA PHE A 656 -21.51 -8.55 -19.15
C PHE A 656 -21.47 -9.73 -20.14
N ASP A 657 -20.41 -10.53 -20.12
CA ASP A 657 -20.31 -11.80 -20.88
C ASP A 657 -21.50 -12.75 -20.65
N SER A 658 -22.11 -12.75 -19.46
CA SER A 658 -23.27 -13.61 -19.14
C SER A 658 -24.61 -13.11 -19.71
N PHE A 659 -24.63 -11.89 -20.25
CA PHE A 659 -25.75 -11.28 -20.97
C PHE A 659 -25.45 -11.14 -22.47
N VAL A 660 -24.16 -11.17 -22.85
CA VAL A 660 -23.64 -10.95 -24.21
C VAL A 660 -22.68 -12.10 -24.58
N PRO A 661 -23.20 -13.21 -25.12
CA PRO A 661 -22.38 -14.31 -25.60
C PRO A 661 -21.46 -13.82 -26.73
N GLY A 662 -20.13 -13.87 -26.49
CA GLY A 662 -19.09 -13.45 -27.43
C GLY A 662 -18.27 -12.22 -27.02
N TRP A 663 -18.63 -11.50 -25.94
CA TRP A 663 -17.91 -10.31 -25.49
C TRP A 663 -16.42 -10.56 -25.19
N SER A 664 -16.10 -11.67 -24.51
CA SER A 664 -14.75 -12.16 -24.22
C SER A 664 -13.83 -12.42 -25.43
N ALA A 665 -14.32 -12.30 -26.67
CA ALA A 665 -13.51 -12.38 -27.89
C ALA A 665 -12.84 -11.05 -28.29
N LEU A 666 -13.18 -9.93 -27.64
CA LEU A 666 -12.49 -8.65 -27.85
C LEU A 666 -11.12 -8.61 -27.14
N PRO A 667 -10.14 -7.81 -27.62
CA PRO A 667 -8.84 -7.67 -26.96
C PRO A 667 -9.03 -7.20 -25.50
N ARG A 668 -8.59 -8.03 -24.54
CA ARG A 668 -8.84 -7.79 -23.11
C ARG A 668 -8.27 -6.45 -22.67
N ILE A 669 -9.15 -5.54 -22.25
CA ILE A 669 -8.77 -4.46 -21.33
C ILE A 669 -8.31 -5.16 -20.03
N PRO A 670 -7.12 -4.84 -19.48
CA PRO A 670 -6.64 -5.46 -18.25
C PRO A 670 -7.48 -4.98 -17.06
N MET A 671 -8.56 -5.69 -16.75
CA MET A 671 -9.39 -5.44 -15.58
C MET A 671 -8.73 -6.09 -14.35
N PHE A 672 -8.21 -5.27 -13.44
CA PHE A 672 -7.70 -5.73 -12.15
C PHE A 672 -8.81 -6.45 -11.36
N ASN A 673 -8.48 -7.57 -10.72
CA ASN A 673 -9.46 -8.35 -9.98
C ASN A 673 -9.72 -7.77 -8.58
N HIS A 674 -10.62 -6.78 -8.49
CA HIS A 674 -11.12 -6.28 -7.22
C HIS A 674 -12.44 -7.00 -6.89
N SER A 675 -12.45 -7.80 -5.82
CA SER A 675 -13.62 -8.54 -5.34
C SER A 675 -13.92 -8.23 -3.88
N TRP A 676 -14.26 -6.97 -3.60
CA TRP A 676 -14.71 -6.52 -2.28
C TRP A 676 -15.72 -5.36 -2.45
N TYR A 677 -16.73 -5.32 -1.57
CA TYR A 677 -17.99 -4.63 -1.82
C TYR A 677 -17.94 -3.12 -1.56
N LYS A 678 -18.64 -2.35 -2.38
CA LYS A 678 -19.19 -1.05 -1.96
C LYS A 678 -20.54 -1.26 -1.29
N THR A 679 -20.71 -0.66 -0.11
CA THR A 679 -21.96 -0.63 0.63
C THR A 679 -22.94 0.34 -0.06
N PRO A 680 -24.14 -0.08 -0.51
CA PRO A 680 -25.11 0.83 -1.10
C PRO A 680 -25.63 1.85 -0.06
N ALA A 681 -26.33 2.89 -0.49
CA ALA A 681 -27.04 3.78 0.44
C ALA A 681 -28.08 2.98 1.25
N PRO A 682 -28.16 3.15 2.58
CA PRO A 682 -29.24 2.57 3.38
C PRO A 682 -30.61 3.12 2.96
N THR A 683 -31.62 2.26 2.92
CA THR A 683 -33.01 2.65 2.67
C THR A 683 -33.61 3.35 3.90
N GLY A 684 -34.70 4.11 3.75
CA GLY A 684 -35.33 4.81 4.88
C GLY A 684 -35.68 3.89 6.08
N ASN A 685 -36.10 2.65 5.81
CA ASN A 685 -36.35 1.64 6.85
C ASN A 685 -35.07 1.13 7.54
N GLU A 686 -33.91 1.26 6.90
CA GLU A 686 -32.59 1.00 7.49
C GLU A 686 -32.06 2.20 8.28
N LEU A 687 -32.80 3.31 8.39
CA LEU A 687 -32.42 4.51 9.15
C LEU A 687 -33.29 4.73 10.40
N THR A 688 -34.43 4.06 10.53
CA THR A 688 -35.45 4.35 11.57
C THR A 688 -35.03 4.02 13.01
N CYS A 689 -34.01 3.18 13.19
CA CYS A 689 -33.44 2.85 14.51
C CYS A 689 -32.15 3.61 14.83
N LEU A 690 -31.62 4.39 13.88
CA LEU A 690 -30.39 5.15 14.09
C LEU A 690 -30.70 6.39 14.93
N MET A 691 -29.86 6.64 15.92
CA MET A 691 -29.96 7.80 16.80
C MET A 691 -29.66 9.09 16.04
N ASP A 692 -30.50 10.11 16.24
CA ASP A 692 -30.27 11.46 15.72
C ASP A 692 -29.10 12.12 16.47
N HIS A 693 -27.93 12.22 15.82
CA HIS A 693 -26.75 12.87 16.39
C HIS A 693 -26.74 14.36 16.03
N TRP A 694 -27.35 15.18 16.90
CA TRP A 694 -27.59 16.60 16.67
C TRP A 694 -26.32 17.47 16.55
N TYR A 695 -25.19 17.00 17.11
CA TYR A 695 -23.87 17.61 16.92
C TYR A 695 -23.22 17.26 15.58
N GLY A 696 -23.83 16.38 14.78
CA GLY A 696 -23.33 15.89 13.50
C GLY A 696 -22.42 14.67 13.62
N CYS A 697 -22.31 13.91 12.53
CA CYS A 697 -21.46 12.71 12.49
C CYS A 697 -19.97 13.05 12.66
N ASP A 698 -19.54 14.25 12.26
CA ASP A 698 -18.14 14.68 12.31
C ASP A 698 -17.59 14.83 13.74
N LYS A 699 -18.46 14.89 14.75
CA LYS A 699 -18.11 14.92 16.18
C LYS A 699 -18.07 13.53 16.83
N VAL A 700 -18.44 12.47 16.11
CA VAL A 700 -18.50 11.12 16.68
C VAL A 700 -17.13 10.44 16.63
N GLY A 701 -16.50 10.30 17.80
CA GLY A 701 -15.17 9.71 17.94
C GLY A 701 -15.14 8.18 18.14
N HIS A 702 -16.28 7.50 18.21
CA HIS A 702 -16.38 6.06 18.53
C HIS A 702 -17.14 5.27 17.45
N GLU A 703 -16.67 4.06 17.14
CA GLU A 703 -17.20 3.22 16.06
C GLU A 703 -18.67 2.87 16.25
N ASP A 704 -19.05 2.28 17.39
CA ASP A 704 -20.44 1.89 17.65
C ASP A 704 -21.40 3.08 17.68
N THR A 705 -20.98 4.21 18.25
CA THR A 705 -21.79 5.45 18.23
C THR A 705 -21.96 5.95 16.80
N CYS A 706 -20.93 5.86 15.96
CA CYS A 706 -21.01 6.24 14.55
C CYS A 706 -21.98 5.30 13.81
N LEU A 707 -21.81 3.99 13.93
CA LEU A 707 -22.64 2.99 13.24
C LEU A 707 -24.07 2.87 13.79
N GLY A 708 -24.31 3.38 15.00
CA GLY A 708 -25.63 3.54 15.61
C GLY A 708 -26.34 4.87 15.31
N SER A 709 -25.72 5.80 14.59
CA SER A 709 -26.24 7.18 14.43
C SER A 709 -26.45 7.61 12.98
N LYS A 710 -27.26 8.66 12.83
CA LYS A 710 -27.41 9.47 11.61
C LYS A 710 -27.23 10.96 11.98
N ASP A 711 -26.81 11.77 11.03
CA ASP A 711 -26.61 13.21 11.26
C ASP A 711 -27.96 13.89 11.50
N ALA A 712 -28.03 14.75 12.52
CA ALA A 712 -29.19 15.56 12.83
C ALA A 712 -28.84 17.04 13.07
N GLN A 713 -27.72 17.53 12.51
CA GLN A 713 -27.48 18.96 12.46
C GLN A 713 -28.56 19.62 11.59
N PRO A 714 -29.24 20.68 12.07
CA PRO A 714 -30.25 21.41 11.29
C PRO A 714 -29.64 22.34 10.23
N GLN A 715 -28.47 21.99 9.68
CA GLN A 715 -27.85 22.71 8.57
C GLN A 715 -28.44 22.19 7.26
N ALA A 716 -29.33 23.00 6.67
CA ALA A 716 -30.13 22.57 5.52
C ALA A 716 -29.32 22.02 4.33
N LEU A 717 -28.13 22.59 4.06
CA LEU A 717 -27.24 22.20 2.96
C LEU A 717 -25.77 22.44 3.34
N PHE A 718 -24.90 21.46 3.13
CA PHE A 718 -23.44 21.63 3.23
C PHE A 718 -22.85 21.76 1.82
N GLY A 719 -22.12 22.85 1.54
CA GLY A 719 -21.57 23.11 0.20
C GLY A 719 -22.66 23.27 -0.88
N PRO A 720 -22.45 22.78 -2.13
CA PRO A 720 -23.34 23.02 -3.27
C PRO A 720 -24.63 22.18 -3.26
N GLY A 721 -25.35 22.19 -2.14
CA GLY A 721 -26.69 21.58 -2.02
C GLY A 721 -26.74 20.16 -1.45
N ILE A 722 -25.73 19.71 -0.70
CA ILE A 722 -25.71 18.37 -0.11
C ILE A 722 -26.53 18.37 1.18
N GLN A 723 -27.63 17.63 1.20
CA GLN A 723 -28.41 17.39 2.41
C GLN A 723 -27.68 16.38 3.31
N ILE A 724 -27.17 16.85 4.45
CA ILE A 724 -26.55 16.00 5.47
C ILE A 724 -27.55 15.57 6.55
N GLU A 725 -28.56 16.39 6.86
CA GLU A 725 -29.61 16.05 7.84
C GLU A 725 -30.32 14.72 7.46
N GLY A 726 -30.41 13.80 8.42
CA GLY A 726 -30.95 12.45 8.26
C GLY A 726 -30.00 11.45 7.59
N SER A 727 -28.80 11.88 7.16
CA SER A 727 -27.83 10.99 6.51
C SER A 727 -27.20 10.02 7.52
N PRO A 728 -27.14 8.70 7.23
CA PRO A 728 -26.47 7.76 8.12
C PRO A 728 -25.00 8.14 8.30
N CYS A 729 -24.49 8.02 9.51
CA CYS A 729 -23.07 8.24 9.76
C CYS A 729 -22.24 7.09 9.17
N ALA A 730 -20.99 7.39 8.79
CA ALA A 730 -20.05 6.43 8.24
C ALA A 730 -18.71 6.52 8.99
N TRP A 731 -18.28 5.40 9.55
CA TRP A 731 -17.03 5.23 10.29
C TRP A 731 -15.89 4.93 9.33
N CYS A 732 -14.73 5.56 9.48
CA CYS A 732 -13.60 5.45 8.54
C CYS A 732 -12.44 4.61 9.06
N GLY A 733 -12.75 3.57 9.86
CA GLY A 733 -11.80 2.57 10.33
C GLY A 733 -10.79 3.07 11.37
N GLY A 734 -11.12 4.15 12.10
CA GLY A 734 -10.22 4.79 13.07
C GLY A 734 -9.21 5.78 12.46
N GLY A 735 -9.29 6.05 11.15
CA GLY A 735 -8.58 7.16 10.49
C GLY A 735 -9.53 8.30 10.11
N PRO A 736 -9.01 9.51 9.81
CA PRO A 736 -9.84 10.63 9.38
C PRO A 736 -10.51 10.35 8.04
N CYS A 737 -11.81 10.61 7.97
CA CYS A 737 -12.65 10.33 6.80
C CYS A 737 -12.33 11.20 5.57
N ILE A 738 -11.89 12.45 5.79
CA ILE A 738 -11.61 13.42 4.74
C ILE A 738 -10.32 14.19 5.00
N SER A 739 -9.71 14.73 3.93
CA SER A 739 -8.48 15.55 4.03
C SER A 739 -8.61 16.69 5.03
N GLY A 740 -7.58 16.90 5.86
CA GLY A 740 -7.51 18.04 6.77
C GLY A 740 -8.53 18.02 7.93
N SER A 741 -9.36 16.97 8.03
CA SER A 741 -10.23 16.73 9.18
C SER A 741 -9.59 15.73 10.13
N THR A 742 -9.94 15.82 11.42
CA THR A 742 -9.64 14.80 12.44
C THR A 742 -10.82 13.85 12.70
N ALA A 743 -11.96 14.07 12.01
CA ALA A 743 -13.19 13.31 12.23
C ALA A 743 -13.07 11.87 11.71
N LEU A 744 -13.22 10.91 12.64
CA LEU A 744 -13.18 9.46 12.36
C LEU A 744 -14.52 8.92 11.81
N CYS A 745 -15.56 9.76 11.88
CA CYS A 745 -16.92 9.51 11.43
C CYS A 745 -17.39 10.73 10.59
N GLN A 746 -18.17 10.51 9.53
CA GLN A 746 -18.72 11.59 8.69
C GLN A 746 -20.11 11.22 8.13
N PRO A 747 -20.96 12.17 7.69
CA PRO A 747 -22.24 11.85 7.06
C PRO A 747 -22.00 11.12 5.73
N PHE A 748 -22.69 10.01 5.50
CA PHE A 748 -22.51 9.21 4.28
C PHE A 748 -22.85 10.01 3.01
N SER A 749 -23.85 10.91 3.07
CA SER A 749 -24.17 11.85 1.99
C SER A 749 -22.98 12.75 1.65
N LEU A 750 -22.27 13.27 2.65
CA LEU A 750 -21.10 14.13 2.45
C LEU A 750 -19.94 13.34 1.80
N LEU A 751 -19.72 12.09 2.21
CA LEU A 751 -18.69 11.21 1.63
C LEU A 751 -18.99 10.79 0.19
N MET A 752 -20.27 10.68 -0.18
CA MET A 752 -20.70 10.15 -1.49
C MET A 752 -21.12 11.22 -2.50
N GLN A 753 -21.50 12.41 -2.04
CA GLN A 753 -22.00 13.52 -2.88
C GLN A 753 -21.14 14.79 -2.78
N GLY A 754 -20.20 14.86 -1.82
CA GLY A 754 -19.16 15.89 -1.79
C GLY A 754 -18.41 15.96 -3.12
N GLU A 755 -18.03 17.17 -3.55
CA GLU A 755 -17.16 17.37 -4.72
C GLU A 755 -15.98 16.39 -4.66
N GLY A 756 -15.81 15.59 -5.72
CA GLY A 756 -15.23 14.24 -5.66
C GLY A 756 -13.72 14.14 -5.42
N THR A 757 -13.20 14.76 -4.37
CA THR A 757 -11.77 14.85 -4.03
C THR A 757 -11.47 14.45 -2.58
N ASN A 758 -12.45 14.49 -1.67
CA ASN A 758 -12.17 14.53 -0.23
C ASN A 758 -11.70 13.21 0.43
N PHE A 759 -11.83 12.05 -0.22
CA PHE A 759 -11.05 10.86 0.16
C PHE A 759 -9.59 11.01 -0.34
N THR A 760 -8.81 11.88 0.30
CA THR A 760 -7.37 12.04 0.02
C THR A 760 -6.53 10.98 0.73
N THR A 761 -6.97 10.51 1.90
CA THR A 761 -6.37 9.39 2.61
C THR A 761 -6.88 8.06 2.06
N PHE A 762 -5.96 7.24 1.56
CA PHE A 762 -6.24 5.89 1.05
C PHE A 762 -6.88 4.96 2.10
N PHE A 763 -6.67 5.28 3.39
CA PHE A 763 -7.15 4.50 4.54
C PHE A 763 -8.69 4.41 4.61
N ALA A 764 -9.39 5.54 4.54
CA ALA A 764 -10.85 5.56 4.63
C ALA A 764 -11.54 4.85 3.45
N LYS A 765 -10.92 4.84 2.25
CA LYS A 765 -11.47 4.15 1.06
C LYS A 765 -11.62 2.64 1.25
N ASN A 766 -10.79 2.03 2.10
CA ASN A 766 -10.67 0.58 2.19
C ASN A 766 -11.35 -0.02 3.43
N HIS A 767 -11.67 0.81 4.44
CA HIS A 767 -12.08 0.36 5.77
C HIS A 767 -13.33 1.07 6.31
N TYR A 768 -14.10 1.78 5.47
CA TYR A 768 -15.30 2.47 5.95
C TYR A 768 -16.50 1.53 6.16
N GLN A 769 -17.28 1.81 7.19
CA GLN A 769 -18.54 1.15 7.54
C GLN A 769 -19.66 2.20 7.59
N VAL A 770 -20.90 1.83 7.21
CA VAL A 770 -22.03 2.78 7.15
C VAL A 770 -23.12 2.35 8.13
N ALA A 771 -23.59 3.28 8.95
CA ALA A 771 -24.67 3.09 9.90
C ALA A 771 -25.94 2.56 9.23
N ARG A 772 -26.49 1.47 9.77
CA ARG A 772 -27.61 0.72 9.18
C ARG A 772 -28.40 0.00 10.26
N CYS A 773 -29.71 -0.03 10.09
CA CYS A 773 -30.61 -0.86 10.89
C CYS A 773 -30.87 -2.21 10.22
N LYS A 774 -30.95 -3.28 11.02
CA LYS A 774 -31.54 -4.56 10.64
C LYS A 774 -32.49 -5.00 11.75
N ASN A 775 -33.73 -5.32 11.38
CA ASN A 775 -34.78 -5.74 12.32
C ASN A 775 -35.01 -4.73 13.48
N GLY A 776 -34.95 -3.43 13.19
CA GLY A 776 -35.18 -2.35 14.18
C GLY A 776 -34.03 -2.12 15.17
N LYS A 777 -32.86 -2.73 14.97
CA LYS A 777 -31.64 -2.50 15.76
C LYS A 777 -30.48 -2.08 14.86
N PRO A 778 -29.54 -1.24 15.32
CA PRO A 778 -28.31 -0.97 14.58
C PRO A 778 -27.56 -2.26 14.30
N LEU A 779 -26.95 -2.37 13.12
CA LEU A 779 -26.00 -3.44 12.82
C LEU A 779 -24.72 -3.20 13.61
N PRO A 780 -24.18 -4.23 14.30
CA PRO A 780 -22.86 -4.13 14.90
C PRO A 780 -21.79 -3.93 13.82
N PRO A 781 -20.62 -3.35 14.15
CA PRO A 781 -19.49 -3.30 13.23
C PRO A 781 -19.17 -4.68 12.67
N MET A 782 -18.95 -4.77 11.36
CA MET A 782 -18.52 -6.01 10.72
C MET A 782 -17.11 -6.36 11.20
N PRO A 783 -16.83 -7.64 11.50
CA PRO A 783 -15.46 -8.08 11.74
C PRO A 783 -14.64 -7.87 10.46
N THR A 784 -13.50 -7.19 10.59
CA THR A 784 -12.56 -6.98 9.48
C THR A 784 -12.03 -8.33 8.99
N LYS A 785 -12.09 -8.56 7.67
CA LYS A 785 -11.70 -9.85 7.08
C LYS A 785 -10.20 -10.12 7.26
N THR A 786 -9.87 -11.08 8.11
CA THR A 786 -8.62 -11.84 8.04
C THR A 786 -8.64 -12.81 6.84
N SER A 787 -7.45 -13.20 6.38
CA SER A 787 -7.29 -14.23 5.33
C SER A 787 -7.94 -15.57 5.73
N PRO A 788 -8.38 -16.39 4.76
CA PRO A 788 -9.14 -17.61 5.04
C PRO A 788 -8.30 -18.64 5.80
N GLN A 789 -8.69 -18.90 7.05
CA GLN A 789 -8.25 -20.06 7.83
C GLN A 789 -8.84 -21.34 7.25
N ILE A 790 -8.03 -22.40 7.18
CA ILE A 790 -8.47 -23.73 6.75
C ILE A 790 -9.34 -24.34 7.87
N VAL A 791 -10.59 -24.66 7.56
CA VAL A 791 -11.54 -25.25 8.51
C VAL A 791 -11.29 -26.76 8.62
N TYR A 792 -10.89 -27.23 9.79
CA TYR A 792 -11.04 -28.64 10.17
C TYR A 792 -12.38 -28.85 10.88
N VAL A 793 -13.14 -29.84 10.41
CA VAL A 793 -14.42 -30.27 11.01
C VAL A 793 -14.22 -31.60 11.72
N PRO A 794 -14.50 -31.71 13.03
CA PRO A 794 -14.80 -32.98 13.68
C PRO A 794 -16.32 -33.22 13.70
N VAL A 795 -16.72 -34.48 13.46
CA VAL A 795 -18.12 -34.92 13.37
C VAL A 795 -18.50 -35.78 14.58
N SER A 796 -19.71 -35.54 15.11
CA SER A 796 -20.39 -36.28 16.20
C SER A 796 -19.83 -36.12 17.63
N GLY A 797 -20.62 -36.12 18.70
CA GLY A 797 -22.09 -36.17 18.78
C GLY A 797 -22.61 -37.28 19.72
N SER A 798 -23.13 -36.91 20.89
CA SER A 798 -23.81 -37.84 21.81
C SER A 798 -25.01 -37.19 22.50
N LEU A 799 -26.17 -37.81 22.36
CA LEU A 799 -27.42 -37.45 23.04
C LEU A 799 -27.44 -38.00 24.48
N ALA A 800 -27.97 -37.22 25.42
CA ALA A 800 -28.59 -37.72 26.64
C ALA A 800 -29.81 -36.85 26.98
N SER A 801 -30.93 -37.49 27.34
CA SER A 801 -32.23 -36.86 27.64
C SER A 801 -32.51 -36.95 29.17
N PRO A 802 -33.64 -36.42 29.71
CA PRO A 802 -33.58 -35.68 30.98
C PRO A 802 -34.19 -36.40 32.20
N PRO A 803 -34.01 -35.83 33.40
CA PRO A 803 -35.00 -35.82 34.48
C PRO A 803 -35.62 -34.40 34.62
N GLN A 804 -36.93 -34.23 34.45
CA GLN A 804 -37.91 -34.27 35.54
C GLN A 804 -37.68 -33.20 36.62
N GLY A 805 -38.53 -32.16 36.61
CA GLY A 805 -38.73 -31.31 37.79
C GLY A 805 -39.60 -32.01 38.84
N PRO A 806 -39.77 -31.38 40.02
CA PRO A 806 -41.14 -30.98 40.35
C PRO A 806 -41.29 -29.58 40.96
N THR A 807 -42.53 -29.10 40.88
CA THR A 807 -43.14 -27.93 41.51
C THR A 807 -43.23 -28.02 43.05
N LEU A 808 -43.16 -26.88 43.75
CA LEU A 808 -44.14 -26.32 44.71
C LEU A 808 -43.55 -25.02 45.33
N GLU A 809 -44.17 -23.84 45.19
CA GLU A 809 -45.17 -23.21 46.09
C GLU A 809 -44.68 -22.70 47.47
N ARG A 810 -44.55 -21.36 47.57
CA ARG A 810 -45.05 -20.45 48.66
C ARG A 810 -44.56 -20.64 50.14
N PRO A 811 -44.86 -19.71 51.07
CA PRO A 811 -44.92 -18.23 50.99
C PRO A 811 -44.29 -17.48 52.20
N LEU A 812 -44.25 -16.13 52.13
CA LEU A 812 -44.33 -15.16 53.25
C LEU A 812 -43.23 -15.12 54.34
N VAL A 813 -42.74 -13.91 54.68
CA VAL A 813 -43.00 -13.18 55.95
C VAL A 813 -42.15 -11.89 56.01
N LEU A 814 -42.85 -10.76 56.11
CA LEU A 814 -42.39 -9.42 56.58
C LEU A 814 -42.65 -9.33 58.10
N PRO A 815 -42.21 -8.31 58.89
CA PRO A 815 -41.31 -7.15 58.70
C PRO A 815 -40.35 -7.04 59.94
N PRO A 816 -40.09 -5.92 60.68
CA PRO A 816 -40.09 -4.45 60.39
C PRO A 816 -38.90 -3.61 60.94
N VAL A 817 -38.87 -2.33 60.52
CA VAL A 817 -38.48 -1.11 61.28
C VAL A 817 -37.04 -0.92 61.79
N GLY A 818 -36.49 0.28 61.53
CA GLY A 818 -35.28 0.79 62.19
C GLY A 818 -34.73 2.06 61.53
N GLY A 819 -35.45 3.18 61.59
CA GLY A 819 -34.96 4.47 61.08
C GLY A 819 -34.25 5.30 62.15
N ALA A 820 -33.23 6.06 61.77
CA ALA A 820 -32.69 7.18 62.56
C ALA A 820 -32.08 8.25 61.65
N THR A 821 -32.55 9.49 61.84
CA THR A 821 -32.02 10.74 61.29
C THR A 821 -30.93 11.32 62.19
N ALA A 822 -29.91 12.00 61.64
CA ALA A 822 -29.33 13.19 62.26
C ALA A 822 -28.37 13.95 61.32
N ASP A 823 -28.32 15.26 61.51
CA ASP A 823 -27.68 16.28 60.69
C ASP A 823 -26.17 16.52 60.95
N VAL A 824 -25.52 17.04 59.90
CA VAL A 824 -24.58 18.20 59.86
C VAL A 824 -23.65 18.47 61.06
N ALA A 825 -22.34 18.48 60.79
CA ALA A 825 -21.41 19.44 61.41
C ALA A 825 -20.20 19.76 60.48
N VAL A 826 -20.02 21.04 60.16
CA VAL A 826 -18.79 21.62 59.57
C VAL A 826 -18.07 22.40 60.68
N PRO A 827 -16.72 22.32 60.76
CA PRO A 827 -15.92 23.51 61.07
C PRO A 827 -14.59 23.53 60.24
N PRO A 828 -13.68 24.52 60.37
CA PRO A 828 -13.63 25.59 59.38
C PRO A 828 -12.23 25.85 58.79
N ALA A 829 -12.13 26.85 57.91
CA ALA A 829 -10.87 27.36 57.39
C ALA A 829 -10.01 28.07 58.45
N GLY A 830 -8.70 28.13 58.20
CA GLY A 830 -7.76 29.00 58.89
C GLY A 830 -6.64 29.40 57.94
N ASP A 831 -6.60 30.68 57.58
CA ASP A 831 -5.43 31.32 56.97
C ASP A 831 -4.35 31.53 58.03
N ASP A 832 -3.07 31.40 57.67
CA ASP A 832 -2.07 32.34 58.18
C ASP A 832 -0.81 32.44 57.30
N ILE A 833 -0.18 33.62 57.35
CA ILE A 833 0.95 34.03 56.51
C ILE A 833 2.25 33.96 57.33
N GLY A 834 3.32 33.35 56.82
CA GLY A 834 4.55 33.18 57.62
C GLY A 834 5.84 32.77 56.89
N SER A 835 6.44 33.73 56.18
CA SER A 835 7.89 33.98 56.07
C SER A 835 8.91 32.83 55.92
N SER A 836 9.66 32.90 54.80
CA SER A 836 11.01 32.34 54.62
C SER A 836 11.98 32.77 55.74
N PRO A 837 13.04 31.98 56.03
CA PRO A 837 14.36 32.51 55.66
C PRO A 837 15.42 31.50 55.17
N ASP A 838 16.38 32.07 54.44
CA ASP A 838 17.81 31.77 54.34
C ASP A 838 18.34 30.44 53.72
N LEU A 839 18.91 30.63 52.53
CA LEU A 839 19.90 29.76 51.89
C LEU A 839 21.26 29.85 52.61
N VAL A 840 21.87 28.71 52.92
CA VAL A 840 23.29 28.60 53.32
C VAL A 840 23.99 27.61 52.39
N PRO A 841 25.16 27.93 51.81
CA PRO A 841 25.80 27.08 50.82
C PRO A 841 26.64 25.97 51.46
N LEU A 842 26.55 24.75 50.92
CA LEU A 842 27.46 23.65 51.24
C LEU A 842 28.32 23.30 50.02
N SER A 843 29.51 23.88 49.98
CA SER A 843 30.63 23.26 49.25
C SER A 843 31.20 22.15 50.13
N ALA A 844 31.29 20.93 49.60
CA ALA A 844 32.00 19.82 50.22
C ALA A 844 32.82 19.08 49.16
N GLU A 845 34.14 19.16 49.28
CA GLU A 845 35.06 18.32 48.52
C GLU A 845 34.95 16.85 48.99
N PRO A 846 35.01 15.86 48.09
CA PRO A 846 35.20 14.47 48.50
C PRO A 846 36.66 14.22 48.94
N PRO A 847 36.89 13.36 49.96
CA PRO A 847 38.22 13.17 50.54
C PRO A 847 39.18 12.37 49.64
N GLY A 848 40.47 12.65 49.76
CA GLY A 848 41.52 11.99 49.00
C GLY A 848 41.73 10.51 49.35
N LEU A 849 42.05 9.72 48.33
CA LEU A 849 42.46 8.32 48.47
C LEU A 849 43.97 8.20 48.80
N PRO A 850 44.38 7.26 49.66
CA PRO A 850 45.79 7.02 49.98
C PRO A 850 46.52 6.25 48.85
N PRO A 851 47.86 6.37 48.74
CA PRO A 851 48.64 5.74 47.68
C PRO A 851 48.93 4.27 47.98
N LEU A 852 48.91 3.42 46.95
CA LEU A 852 49.43 2.05 47.02
C LEU A 852 50.44 1.77 45.89
N ALA A 853 51.40 0.91 46.24
CA ALA A 853 52.69 0.72 45.57
C ALA A 853 52.63 -0.39 44.49
N PRO A 854 53.72 -0.65 43.72
CA PRO A 854 53.61 -1.14 42.34
C PRO A 854 53.85 -2.64 42.11
N LEU A 855 53.43 -3.09 40.91
CA LEU A 855 53.94 -4.24 40.10
C LEU A 855 53.59 -5.66 40.61
N PRO A 856 53.48 -6.70 39.72
CA PRO A 856 54.41 -6.97 38.60
C PRO A 856 53.85 -7.48 37.25
N GLY A 857 54.71 -7.42 36.22
CA GLY A 857 54.88 -8.56 35.30
C GLY A 857 54.08 -8.58 33.99
N ALA A 858 54.31 -7.63 33.08
CA ALA A 858 53.94 -7.82 31.67
C ALA A 858 54.96 -8.73 30.96
N ALA A 859 54.50 -9.85 30.40
CA ALA A 859 55.30 -10.73 29.55
C ALA A 859 55.32 -10.23 28.08
N PRO A 860 56.38 -10.49 27.29
CA PRO A 860 56.62 -9.78 26.04
C PRO A 860 55.81 -10.32 24.85
N VAL A 861 55.46 -9.39 23.94
CA VAL A 861 54.87 -9.65 22.62
C VAL A 861 55.89 -10.39 21.73
N PRO A 862 55.51 -11.46 21.00
CA PRO A 862 56.40 -12.10 20.03
C PRO A 862 56.53 -11.25 18.77
N ALA A 863 57.75 -10.78 18.50
CA ALA A 863 58.10 -10.18 17.21
C ALA A 863 58.22 -11.28 16.13
N TYR A 864 57.62 -11.07 14.97
CA TYR A 864 57.90 -11.85 13.76
C TYR A 864 58.93 -11.11 12.88
N PRO A 865 59.79 -11.85 12.15
CA PRO A 865 61.07 -11.30 11.68
C PRO A 865 60.98 -10.60 10.32
N VAL A 866 61.82 -9.58 10.16
CA VAL A 866 62.30 -9.10 8.87
C VAL A 866 63.67 -9.73 8.61
N ALA A 867 63.85 -10.38 7.47
CA ALA A 867 65.15 -10.73 6.93
C ALA A 867 65.09 -10.84 5.40
N ASP A 868 66.00 -10.17 4.72
CA ASP A 868 66.15 -10.15 3.26
C ASP A 868 66.59 -11.51 2.68
N ALA A 869 66.34 -11.73 1.38
CA ALA A 869 67.41 -11.63 0.36
C ALA A 869 67.07 -12.33 -0.99
N ALA A 870 67.74 -11.80 -2.03
CA ALA A 870 68.15 -12.47 -3.27
C ALA A 870 67.30 -12.29 -4.55
N HIS A 871 67.40 -11.09 -5.14
CA HIS A 871 67.51 -10.98 -6.60
C HIS A 871 68.85 -11.56 -7.10
N PRO A 872 68.90 -12.23 -8.26
CA PRO A 872 70.11 -12.33 -9.05
C PRO A 872 70.32 -11.07 -9.92
N VAL A 873 71.57 -10.62 -10.00
CA VAL A 873 72.06 -9.44 -10.73
C VAL A 873 72.71 -9.85 -12.06
N ALA A 874 72.55 -9.04 -13.14
CA ALA A 874 73.54 -8.77 -14.22
C ALA A 874 72.87 -8.11 -15.46
N THR A 875 72.93 -6.78 -15.65
CA THR A 875 73.90 -6.01 -16.50
C THR A 875 73.75 -6.15 -18.04
N VAL A 876 73.87 -5.13 -18.93
CA VAL A 876 74.02 -3.63 -18.84
C VAL A 876 73.85 -2.99 -20.26
N ALA A 877 73.15 -1.84 -20.37
CA ALA A 877 73.31 -0.70 -21.35
C ALA A 877 73.24 -0.88 -22.90
N PRO A 878 73.16 0.21 -23.73
CA PRO A 878 72.41 1.49 -23.62
C PRO A 878 71.74 1.95 -24.96
N VAL A 879 71.47 3.28 -25.10
CA VAL A 879 71.08 4.10 -26.30
C VAL A 879 69.56 4.38 -26.43
N ALA A 880 69.07 5.62 -26.60
CA ALA A 880 69.60 6.97 -26.34
C ALA A 880 68.44 8.00 -26.22
N MET A 881 68.72 9.20 -25.72
CA MET A 881 67.73 10.26 -25.45
C MET A 881 67.31 11.07 -26.69
N ALA A 882 66.08 11.58 -26.69
CA ALA A 882 65.74 12.91 -27.19
C ALA A 882 64.57 13.49 -26.38
N ALA A 883 64.66 14.77 -26.01
CA ALA A 883 63.70 15.47 -25.14
C ALA A 883 63.17 16.75 -25.84
N PRO A 884 62.44 17.68 -25.18
CA PRO A 884 61.20 18.22 -25.72
C PRO A 884 61.34 19.56 -26.45
N VAL A 885 60.28 20.00 -27.14
CA VAL A 885 60.19 21.33 -27.76
C VAL A 885 58.89 22.04 -27.38
N THR A 886 59.04 23.21 -26.75
CA THR A 886 58.00 24.20 -26.43
C THR A 886 57.77 25.20 -27.59
N PRO A 887 56.65 25.97 -27.61
CA PRO A 887 56.20 26.71 -28.79
C PRO A 887 56.78 28.14 -28.92
N GLY A 888 56.89 28.66 -30.15
CA GLY A 888 57.30 30.05 -30.37
C GLY A 888 57.41 30.58 -31.82
N ALA A 889 56.26 30.94 -32.42
CA ALA A 889 56.03 32.16 -33.22
C ALA A 889 56.66 32.43 -34.63
N MET A 890 55.85 33.15 -35.45
CA MET A 890 56.18 34.12 -36.52
C MET A 890 56.37 33.70 -38.02
N ALA A 891 55.37 34.13 -38.82
CA ALA A 891 55.49 35.00 -40.02
C ALA A 891 55.66 34.44 -41.46
N ALA A 892 54.60 34.65 -42.28
CA ALA A 892 54.55 35.60 -43.43
C ALA A 892 54.04 35.07 -44.80
N LEU A 893 53.27 35.96 -45.48
CA LEU A 893 52.91 36.00 -46.93
C LEU A 893 51.91 34.93 -47.45
N ALA A 894 50.89 35.25 -48.28
CA ALA A 894 50.42 36.55 -48.81
C ALA A 894 49.00 36.48 -49.44
N THR A 895 48.25 37.61 -49.42
CA THR A 895 47.12 37.99 -50.33
C THR A 895 45.84 37.11 -50.34
N THR A 896 44.60 37.50 -50.70
CA THR A 896 43.83 38.78 -50.94
C THR A 896 42.33 38.38 -51.01
N ALA A 897 41.27 39.18 -50.78
CA ALA A 897 41.02 40.55 -50.29
C ALA A 897 39.57 40.55 -49.68
N ALA A 898 39.21 41.31 -48.64
CA ALA A 898 38.77 42.72 -48.55
C ALA A 898 37.53 43.11 -49.42
N PRO A 899 36.66 44.07 -49.01
CA PRO A 899 36.56 44.85 -47.74
C PRO A 899 35.23 44.61 -46.98
N SER A 900 35.14 44.51 -45.63
CA SER A 900 35.27 45.52 -44.54
C SER A 900 34.16 46.59 -44.50
N GLN A 901 33.18 46.50 -43.57
CA GLN A 901 33.09 47.28 -42.29
C GLN A 901 32.52 48.72 -42.46
N PRO A 902 32.21 49.54 -41.41
CA PRO A 902 32.39 49.34 -39.95
C PRO A 902 31.22 49.74 -39.00
N LEU A 903 31.40 49.39 -37.71
CA LEU A 903 31.08 50.13 -36.45
C LEU A 903 29.66 50.66 -36.14
N GLY A 904 29.25 50.46 -34.87
CA GLY A 904 28.15 51.19 -34.20
C GLY A 904 27.90 50.61 -32.80
N ALA A 905 27.70 51.46 -31.78
CA ALA A 905 27.53 51.07 -30.38
C ALA A 905 26.19 51.58 -29.80
N SER A 906 25.89 51.08 -28.60
CA SER A 906 24.98 51.58 -27.55
C SER A 906 23.45 51.58 -27.74
N GLU A 907 22.81 51.43 -26.57
CA GLU A 907 21.53 51.98 -26.09
C GLU A 907 20.17 51.48 -26.66
N ASP A 908 19.43 50.85 -25.74
CA ASP A 908 18.05 51.15 -25.28
C ASP A 908 16.95 51.73 -26.20
N SER A 909 15.75 51.22 -25.90
CA SER A 909 14.43 51.88 -25.96
C SER A 909 13.65 52.00 -27.29
N ASP A 910 12.49 51.33 -27.24
CA ASP A 910 11.14 51.80 -27.58
C ASP A 910 10.72 52.27 -29.01
N ARG A 911 9.57 51.71 -29.43
CA ARG A 911 8.51 52.27 -30.29
C ARG A 911 8.88 53.02 -31.59
N GLY A 912 8.47 52.45 -32.72
CA GLY A 912 8.33 53.16 -34.00
C GLY A 912 7.31 52.54 -34.96
N ILE A 913 6.09 53.07 -34.97
CA ILE A 913 5.06 52.76 -35.98
C ILE A 913 5.34 53.55 -37.27
N SER A 914 5.16 52.95 -38.45
CA SER A 914 4.68 53.69 -39.64
C SER A 914 3.98 52.77 -40.64
N ALA A 915 2.96 53.33 -41.30
CA ALA A 915 2.02 52.67 -42.20
C ALA A 915 2.27 53.08 -43.67
N LEU A 916 1.47 52.49 -44.59
CA LEU A 916 1.05 52.91 -45.95
C LEU A 916 0.65 51.61 -46.71
N THR A 917 -0.42 51.49 -47.52
CA THR A 917 -1.34 52.48 -48.14
C THR A 917 -2.71 51.82 -48.45
N LEU A 918 -3.81 52.57 -48.43
CA LEU A 918 -5.13 52.24 -49.04
C LEU A 918 -5.26 52.90 -50.43
N PRO A 919 -6.14 52.45 -51.35
CA PRO A 919 -7.50 53.05 -51.50
C PRO A 919 -8.58 52.09 -52.13
N PRO A 920 -9.83 52.52 -52.46
CA PRO A 920 -10.71 53.53 -51.84
C PRO A 920 -12.20 53.08 -51.60
N VAL A 921 -12.78 53.63 -50.52
CA VAL A 921 -14.11 54.29 -50.36
C VAL A 921 -15.28 54.02 -51.34
N ALA A 922 -16.46 53.73 -50.77
CA ALA A 922 -17.76 54.28 -51.20
C ALA A 922 -18.65 54.59 -49.97
N THR A 923 -19.57 55.55 -50.09
CA THR A 923 -20.18 56.31 -48.97
C THR A 923 -21.72 56.19 -48.93
N ILE A 924 -22.37 56.46 -47.77
CA ILE A 924 -23.53 57.40 -47.60
C ILE A 924 -24.25 57.24 -46.24
N ALA A 925 -24.16 58.32 -45.45
CA ALA A 925 -25.08 59.02 -44.53
C ALA A 925 -26.29 58.37 -43.76
N PRO A 926 -26.75 59.00 -42.64
CA PRO A 926 -27.65 58.40 -41.62
C PRO A 926 -29.04 59.10 -41.49
N LEU A 927 -29.90 58.65 -40.55
CA LEU A 927 -31.05 59.43 -40.02
C LEU A 927 -31.38 59.12 -38.53
N ASN A 928 -32.30 59.89 -37.93
CA ASN A 928 -32.29 60.34 -36.52
C ASN A 928 -33.46 59.89 -35.59
N LEU A 929 -33.23 60.03 -34.27
CA LEU A 929 -34.10 60.19 -33.06
C LEU A 929 -35.66 60.01 -33.09
N GLY A 930 -36.26 59.54 -31.96
CA GLY A 930 -37.74 59.60 -31.76
C GLY A 930 -38.50 59.11 -30.49
N THR A 931 -37.97 59.15 -29.25
CA THR A 931 -38.63 59.52 -27.93
C THR A 931 -39.98 58.91 -27.35
N ILE A 932 -40.03 58.72 -25.99
CA ILE A 932 -41.18 58.64 -24.98
C ILE A 932 -41.89 57.25 -24.72
N ILE A 933 -41.70 56.46 -23.62
CA ILE A 933 -42.04 56.52 -22.14
C ILE A 933 -43.57 56.34 -21.80
N PRO A 934 -44.07 55.73 -20.67
CA PRO A 934 -43.51 54.94 -19.52
C PRO A 934 -44.20 53.57 -19.17
N GLY A 935 -43.72 52.82 -18.14
CA GLY A 935 -44.43 51.64 -17.56
C GLY A 935 -43.85 50.94 -16.30
N VAL A 936 -43.79 51.65 -15.15
CA VAL A 936 -43.67 51.27 -13.71
C VAL A 936 -43.57 49.76 -13.26
N VAL A 937 -42.59 49.42 -12.38
CA VAL A 937 -42.72 48.88 -10.98
C VAL A 937 -41.33 48.52 -10.37
N ALA A 938 -41.17 48.69 -9.05
CA ALA A 938 -39.97 48.53 -8.22
C ALA A 938 -39.62 47.05 -7.84
N GLY A 939 -38.49 46.69 -7.22
CA GLY A 939 -37.29 47.43 -6.79
C GLY A 939 -36.46 46.68 -5.72
N ALA A 940 -35.48 47.39 -5.13
CA ALA A 940 -34.62 47.03 -3.98
C ALA A 940 -33.50 45.96 -4.17
N SER A 941 -32.26 46.44 -4.07
CA SER A 941 -31.07 45.69 -3.63
C SER A 941 -30.30 46.61 -2.67
N GLU A 942 -29.98 46.13 -1.46
CA GLU A 942 -29.27 46.93 -0.45
C GLU A 942 -27.76 46.81 -0.57
N ASP A 943 -27.06 47.90 -0.24
CA ASP A 943 -25.60 48.00 -0.18
C ASP A 943 -25.01 47.26 1.03
N SER A 944 -23.70 47.01 1.02
CA SER A 944 -22.93 46.75 2.24
C SER A 944 -21.49 47.28 2.10
N ASP A 945 -21.06 47.99 3.14
CA ASP A 945 -19.96 48.95 3.09
C ASP A 945 -18.54 48.38 3.00
N SER A 946 -17.67 49.19 2.40
CA SER A 946 -16.22 49.16 2.56
C SER A 946 -15.78 49.69 3.93
N GLY A 947 -14.78 49.08 4.58
CA GLY A 947 -14.32 49.51 5.90
C GLY A 947 -12.84 49.26 6.20
N SER A 948 -12.00 50.24 5.87
CA SER A 948 -10.72 50.58 6.53
C SER A 948 -9.53 49.61 6.41
N GLY A 949 -8.32 50.18 6.47
CA GLY A 949 -7.06 49.42 6.43
C GLY A 949 -5.98 50.01 7.35
N ALA A 950 -4.80 49.42 7.30
CA ALA A 950 -3.52 49.92 7.81
C ALA A 950 -2.39 49.20 7.05
#